data_AF-A0A539EFM8-F1
#
_entry.id   AF-A0A539EFM8-F1
#
_cell.length_a   1.000
_cell.length_b   1.000
_cell.length_c   1.000
_cell.angle_alpha   90.00
_cell.angle_beta   90.00
_cell.angle_gamma   90.00
#
_symmetry.space_group_name_H-M   'P 1'
#
loop_
_entity.id
_entity.type
_entity.pdbx_description
1 polymer ?
#
loop_
_entity_poly.entity_id
_entity_poly.type
_entity_poly.pdbx_seq_one_letter_code
_entity_poly.pdbx_strand_id
1 'polypeptide(L)'
;MVNGILQFSSITGGSGTANNYGLFLNGVTVTAPAILGFDLYGGLGVNNNYGLYIPNGATLGSGATDQVQISAGSLGIGSAEYGVNISGTVQANRITLTGSGGGLYNSNGSGNHGINLTAATLTGATSVTLTGIGGVGGGGGHYGVNTATSLTTSTAALTFIHCSGGSGGSANYGVNIAVSLSIASGSLQFTNIAGGGSSDNNHGLVITSNVTAPVILATDLYGGSGSNSDYGLYISGGTVNSSNLTLNGGSFGVGSNEIGIVIDSNGSVIADILTLTGVGGGLYSSSSGQQNYGISLNSATITGTTSATLTGIGGVGGGGLHHGVVVSAVTANSPTVSFLNCTGGNGGSSNYGVEFIGNFTMVSGTLQFTNVTGGGANATNYGLYAASTITAPTIIGIDICGGPGSSNDYGLYLSGSLVANEVLISASSLGSGSNEYGIYLTGSIGANITVLSGIGGGLYSSSGQQNYGIYLAGTISGATLTGIGGTGLGGQHHGVYVSNPIINNGVTFLNCIGGNGGAGNYGINFATNVAIASGTLQFAHITGGGSGATNYGVYVPTVVTAPSIIGTDIYGGPGAGNNYGLYINGGTLQSSGALTLFAGSLGLGNSEIGIYIANGGTAIGTSLTLTGLGGGLYSAADSGNYGISIQSSSLTSSAISLTGIGGAGLNGSNYGVDLESATLTAPTSVVITGIGGTGASGSNHGVFATTSLQINSPAVTFLNCTGGSGGGGNDGINLATNLIMVSGTLQFTNVTGGGPGANNYGLLITQTLSVP
;
A
#
# COMPACT_ATOMS: atom_id res chain seq x y z
N MET A 1 -54.72 -22.20 -27.44
CA MET A 1 -55.75 -22.47 -26.42
C MET A 1 -56.16 -21.14 -25.82
N VAL A 2 -57.46 -20.83 -25.69
CA VAL A 2 -57.92 -19.50 -25.23
C VAL A 2 -57.99 -19.42 -23.70
N ASN A 3 -58.33 -20.53 -23.04
CA ASN A 3 -58.40 -20.67 -21.57
C ASN A 3 -57.67 -21.96 -21.14
N GLY A 4 -56.98 -21.95 -20.00
CA GLY A 4 -56.40 -23.16 -19.38
C GLY A 4 -54.86 -23.23 -19.41
N ILE A 5 -54.33 -24.38 -18.98
CA ILE A 5 -52.90 -24.69 -18.90
C ILE A 5 -52.58 -25.73 -19.98
N LEU A 6 -51.53 -25.49 -20.77
CA LEU A 6 -50.92 -26.51 -21.63
C LEU A 6 -49.72 -27.11 -20.90
N GLN A 7 -49.76 -28.40 -20.59
CA GLN A 7 -48.69 -29.07 -19.84
C GLN A 7 -48.08 -30.22 -20.65
N PHE A 8 -46.74 -30.26 -20.67
CA PHE A 8 -45.92 -31.38 -21.11
C PHE A 8 -45.23 -31.98 -19.90
N SER A 9 -45.27 -33.29 -19.72
CA SER A 9 -44.69 -33.95 -18.54
C SER A 9 -44.06 -35.28 -18.89
N SER A 10 -42.86 -35.54 -18.37
CA SER A 10 -42.23 -36.86 -18.38
C SER A 10 -42.03 -37.41 -19.81
N ILE A 11 -41.57 -36.55 -20.72
CA ILE A 11 -41.34 -36.91 -22.11
C ILE A 11 -39.85 -37.20 -22.30
N THR A 12 -39.51 -38.38 -22.79
CA THR A 12 -38.13 -38.74 -23.13
C THR A 12 -38.02 -39.02 -24.63
N GLY A 13 -37.03 -38.40 -25.27
CA GLY A 13 -36.71 -38.64 -26.68
C GLY A 13 -36.22 -40.06 -26.94
N GLY A 14 -36.12 -40.42 -28.22
CA GLY A 14 -35.66 -41.75 -28.63
C GLY A 14 -34.20 -42.06 -28.26
N SER A 15 -33.78 -43.30 -28.47
CA SER A 15 -32.40 -43.78 -28.28
C SER A 15 -31.61 -43.83 -29.59
N GLY A 16 -31.98 -43.01 -30.58
CA GLY A 16 -31.30 -42.95 -31.88
C GLY A 16 -29.86 -42.46 -31.74
N THR A 17 -29.05 -42.63 -32.79
CA THR A 17 -27.63 -42.26 -32.71
C THR A 17 -27.41 -40.77 -32.50
N ALA A 18 -28.30 -39.88 -32.94
CA ALA A 18 -28.25 -38.44 -32.72
C ALA A 18 -29.65 -37.79 -32.90
N ASN A 19 -29.80 -36.51 -32.58
CA ASN A 19 -31.03 -35.74 -32.82
C ASN A 19 -32.26 -36.31 -32.08
N ASN A 20 -32.10 -36.65 -30.80
CA ASN A 20 -33.23 -37.08 -29.98
C ASN A 20 -33.82 -35.88 -29.23
N TYR A 21 -35.14 -35.74 -29.27
CA TYR A 21 -35.85 -34.60 -28.69
C TYR A 21 -36.87 -35.07 -27.66
N GLY A 22 -36.90 -34.46 -26.48
CA GLY A 22 -38.05 -34.56 -25.58
C GLY A 22 -39.24 -33.79 -26.15
N LEU A 23 -39.06 -32.49 -26.41
CA LEU A 23 -40.03 -31.64 -27.10
C LEU A 23 -39.36 -30.84 -28.22
N PHE A 24 -39.93 -30.90 -29.43
CA PHE A 24 -39.44 -30.16 -30.60
C PHE A 24 -40.57 -29.35 -31.24
N LEU A 25 -40.37 -28.04 -31.41
CA LEU A 25 -41.33 -27.16 -32.07
C LEU A 25 -40.92 -26.90 -33.52
N ASN A 26 -41.38 -27.71 -34.46
CA ASN A 26 -40.94 -27.60 -35.85
C ASN A 26 -41.62 -26.44 -36.61
N GLY A 27 -41.16 -25.20 -36.41
CA GLY A 27 -41.67 -24.02 -37.12
C GLY A 27 -43.11 -23.63 -36.78
N VAL A 28 -43.59 -24.00 -35.60
CA VAL A 28 -44.96 -23.75 -35.13
C VAL A 28 -45.00 -22.71 -34.01
N THR A 29 -46.16 -22.06 -33.84
CA THR A 29 -46.45 -21.22 -32.68
C THR A 29 -47.37 -21.97 -31.71
N VAL A 30 -46.94 -22.14 -30.46
CA VAL A 30 -47.70 -22.80 -29.39
C VAL A 30 -48.20 -21.76 -28.40
N THR A 31 -49.52 -21.55 -28.30
CA THR A 31 -50.11 -20.52 -27.42
C THR A 31 -51.08 -21.11 -26.39
N ALA A 32 -50.93 -20.72 -25.13
CA ALA A 32 -51.90 -20.91 -24.05
C ALA A 32 -51.70 -19.80 -22.99
N PRO A 33 -52.68 -19.53 -22.10
CA PRO A 33 -52.49 -18.63 -20.97
C PRO A 33 -51.31 -19.03 -20.06
N ALA A 34 -51.13 -20.33 -19.82
CA ALA A 34 -49.94 -20.86 -19.15
C ALA A 34 -49.42 -22.09 -19.89
N ILE A 35 -48.10 -22.18 -20.07
CA ILE A 35 -47.42 -23.31 -20.70
C ILE A 35 -46.40 -23.87 -19.72
N LEU A 36 -46.58 -25.12 -19.32
CA LEU A 36 -45.75 -25.83 -18.37
C LEU A 36 -45.06 -27.03 -19.03
N GLY A 37 -43.80 -27.25 -18.70
CA GLY A 37 -43.02 -28.39 -19.18
C GLY A 37 -42.17 -28.92 -18.05
N PHE A 38 -42.34 -30.17 -17.67
CA PHE A 38 -41.56 -30.81 -16.61
C PHE A 38 -40.97 -32.12 -17.13
N ASP A 39 -39.72 -32.40 -16.78
CA ASP A 39 -39.05 -33.66 -17.12
C ASP A 39 -39.03 -33.95 -18.63
N LEU A 40 -38.64 -32.94 -19.43
CA LEU A 40 -38.46 -33.08 -20.87
C LEU A 40 -37.02 -33.51 -21.16
N TYR A 41 -36.79 -34.78 -21.46
CA TYR A 41 -35.45 -35.34 -21.64
C TYR A 41 -35.14 -35.67 -23.11
N GLY A 42 -33.97 -35.24 -23.60
CA GLY A 42 -33.34 -35.87 -24.76
C GLY A 42 -33.00 -37.31 -24.42
N GLY A 43 -33.20 -38.26 -25.33
CA GLY A 43 -32.92 -39.68 -25.05
C GLY A 43 -31.43 -40.03 -25.11
N LEU A 44 -31.11 -41.33 -24.96
CA LEU A 44 -29.76 -41.90 -24.75
C LEU A 44 -28.83 -41.90 -25.99
N GLY A 45 -29.02 -40.98 -26.92
CA GLY A 45 -28.24 -40.92 -28.15
C GLY A 45 -26.80 -40.43 -27.98
N VAL A 46 -26.07 -40.39 -29.09
CA VAL A 46 -24.71 -39.85 -29.16
C VAL A 46 -24.71 -38.57 -29.98
N ASN A 47 -24.60 -37.45 -29.29
CA ASN A 47 -24.63 -36.11 -29.85
C ASN A 47 -26.00 -35.57 -30.25
N ASN A 48 -26.14 -34.25 -30.11
CA ASN A 48 -27.33 -33.50 -30.50
C ASN A 48 -28.60 -34.06 -29.85
N ASN A 49 -28.61 -34.28 -28.54
CA ASN A 49 -29.85 -34.63 -27.84
C ASN A 49 -30.36 -33.42 -27.05
N TYR A 50 -31.66 -33.19 -27.13
CA TYR A 50 -32.31 -31.97 -26.68
C TYR A 50 -33.50 -32.32 -25.79
N GLY A 51 -33.56 -31.78 -24.57
CA GLY A 51 -34.76 -31.84 -23.77
C GLY A 51 -35.90 -31.03 -24.39
N LEU A 52 -35.63 -29.75 -24.67
CA LEU A 52 -36.47 -28.85 -25.45
C LEU A 52 -35.66 -28.25 -26.60
N TYR A 53 -36.20 -28.29 -27.82
CA TYR A 53 -35.66 -27.57 -28.96
C TYR A 53 -36.70 -26.65 -29.63
N ILE A 54 -36.38 -25.36 -29.69
CA ILE A 54 -37.15 -24.32 -30.39
C ILE A 54 -36.28 -23.77 -31.52
N PRO A 55 -36.42 -24.27 -32.77
CA PRO A 55 -35.69 -23.76 -33.92
C PRO A 55 -36.14 -22.34 -34.30
N ASN A 56 -35.33 -21.67 -35.13
CA ASN A 56 -35.73 -20.41 -35.76
C ASN A 56 -37.05 -20.58 -36.53
N GLY A 57 -37.93 -19.58 -36.42
CA GLY A 57 -39.29 -19.59 -36.97
C GLY A 57 -40.35 -20.25 -36.09
N ALA A 58 -39.97 -20.92 -34.99
CA ALA A 58 -40.91 -21.42 -33.99
C ALA A 58 -41.09 -20.45 -32.82
N THR A 59 -42.27 -20.48 -32.20
CA THR A 59 -42.61 -19.63 -31.05
C THR A 59 -43.28 -20.44 -29.95
N LEU A 60 -42.79 -20.32 -28.72
CA LEU A 60 -43.43 -20.82 -27.51
C LEU A 60 -44.06 -19.66 -26.73
N GLY A 61 -45.39 -19.62 -26.71
CA GLY A 61 -46.18 -18.58 -26.07
C GLY A 61 -46.63 -17.46 -27.01
N SER A 62 -47.11 -16.36 -26.44
CA SER A 62 -47.65 -15.18 -27.12
C SER A 62 -47.76 -14.00 -26.17
N GLY A 63 -48.13 -12.82 -26.65
CA GLY A 63 -48.38 -11.64 -25.79
C GLY A 63 -49.53 -11.82 -24.78
N ALA A 64 -50.39 -12.83 -24.96
CA ALA A 64 -51.46 -13.18 -24.01
C ALA A 64 -51.07 -14.32 -23.05
N THR A 65 -49.89 -14.92 -23.21
CA THR A 65 -49.40 -15.97 -22.32
C THR A 65 -48.87 -15.32 -21.04
N ASP A 66 -49.44 -15.66 -19.90
CA ASP A 66 -48.99 -15.15 -18.60
C ASP A 66 -47.69 -15.86 -18.15
N GLN A 67 -47.62 -17.18 -18.30
CA GLN A 67 -46.44 -17.94 -17.84
C GLN A 67 -45.96 -18.98 -18.85
N VAL A 68 -44.64 -19.05 -19.02
CA VAL A 68 -43.93 -20.21 -19.57
C VAL A 68 -42.97 -20.72 -18.50
N GLN A 69 -43.11 -21.97 -18.07
CA GLN A 69 -42.22 -22.62 -17.10
C GLN A 69 -41.78 -24.00 -17.63
N ILE A 70 -40.51 -24.14 -17.94
CA ILE A 70 -39.95 -25.37 -18.52
C ILE A 70 -38.79 -25.89 -17.68
N SER A 71 -38.77 -27.20 -17.42
CA SER A 71 -37.62 -27.97 -16.95
C SER A 71 -37.30 -29.09 -17.95
N ALA A 72 -36.08 -29.05 -18.51
CA ALA A 72 -35.66 -29.97 -19.56
C ALA A 72 -34.20 -30.42 -19.38
N GLY A 73 -33.85 -31.62 -19.84
CA GLY A 73 -32.52 -32.19 -19.72
C GLY A 73 -32.11 -33.00 -20.96
N SER A 74 -30.85 -33.40 -21.06
CA SER A 74 -30.40 -34.43 -22.00
C SER A 74 -29.86 -35.65 -21.25
N LEU A 75 -30.27 -36.85 -21.67
CA LEU A 75 -29.69 -38.12 -21.24
C LEU A 75 -28.63 -38.64 -22.23
N GLY A 76 -28.34 -37.89 -23.28
CA GLY A 76 -27.36 -38.28 -24.29
C GLY A 76 -25.98 -38.48 -23.65
N ILE A 77 -25.16 -39.33 -24.26
CA ILE A 77 -23.82 -39.69 -23.75
C ILE A 77 -22.71 -39.05 -24.60
N GLY A 78 -23.00 -38.09 -25.47
CA GLY A 78 -22.07 -37.56 -26.46
C GLY A 78 -21.56 -36.13 -26.18
N SER A 79 -21.37 -35.42 -27.30
CA SER A 79 -21.12 -33.98 -27.38
C SER A 79 -22.39 -33.24 -27.81
N ALA A 80 -22.52 -31.94 -27.61
CA ALA A 80 -23.71 -31.20 -28.03
C ALA A 80 -24.99 -31.77 -27.38
N GLU A 81 -24.95 -31.98 -26.07
CA GLU A 81 -26.08 -32.44 -25.26
C GLU A 81 -26.75 -31.26 -24.54
N TYR A 82 -28.00 -30.97 -24.90
CA TYR A 82 -28.70 -29.75 -24.50
C TYR A 82 -29.92 -30.04 -23.61
N GLY A 83 -30.04 -29.37 -22.47
CA GLY A 83 -31.31 -29.33 -21.74
C GLY A 83 -32.36 -28.55 -22.52
N VAL A 84 -32.08 -27.27 -22.76
CA VAL A 84 -32.91 -26.36 -23.56
C VAL A 84 -32.05 -25.74 -24.66
N ASN A 85 -32.50 -25.81 -25.91
CA ASN A 85 -31.87 -25.12 -27.04
C ASN A 85 -32.89 -24.24 -27.76
N ILE A 86 -32.59 -22.94 -27.87
CA ILE A 86 -33.50 -21.95 -28.46
C ILE A 86 -32.77 -21.17 -29.55
N SER A 87 -33.34 -21.20 -30.74
CA SER A 87 -33.05 -20.31 -31.87
C SER A 87 -34.29 -19.60 -32.42
N GLY A 88 -35.46 -19.85 -31.84
CA GLY A 88 -36.72 -19.15 -32.11
C GLY A 88 -37.12 -18.20 -30.98
N THR A 89 -38.42 -18.08 -30.76
CA THR A 89 -39.00 -17.10 -29.83
C THR A 89 -39.67 -17.78 -28.62
N VAL A 90 -39.49 -17.22 -27.43
CA VAL A 90 -40.31 -17.51 -26.25
C VAL A 90 -40.95 -16.21 -25.77
N GLN A 91 -42.28 -16.20 -25.62
CA GLN A 91 -43.03 -15.01 -25.26
C GLN A 91 -44.06 -15.29 -24.16
N ALA A 92 -43.97 -14.54 -23.07
CA ALA A 92 -44.96 -14.57 -21.98
C ALA A 92 -44.87 -13.29 -21.13
N ASN A 93 -45.71 -13.17 -20.11
CA ASN A 93 -45.48 -12.18 -19.04
C ASN A 93 -44.29 -12.60 -18.15
N ARG A 94 -44.22 -13.90 -17.79
CA ARG A 94 -43.13 -14.50 -17.01
C ARG A 94 -42.57 -15.73 -17.72
N ILE A 95 -41.25 -15.79 -17.90
CA ILE A 95 -40.55 -16.94 -18.48
C ILE A 95 -39.60 -17.53 -17.43
N THR A 96 -39.65 -18.84 -17.23
CA THR A 96 -38.71 -19.59 -16.38
C THR A 96 -38.24 -20.83 -17.11
N LEU A 97 -36.94 -20.94 -17.36
CA LEU A 97 -36.34 -22.06 -18.07
C LEU A 97 -35.25 -22.70 -17.20
N THR A 98 -35.38 -24.00 -16.97
CA THR A 98 -34.38 -24.83 -16.31
C THR A 98 -33.87 -25.88 -17.29
N GLY A 99 -32.56 -25.92 -17.49
CA GLY A 99 -31.91 -26.82 -18.44
C GLY A 99 -30.74 -27.58 -17.82
N SER A 100 -30.64 -28.89 -18.08
CA SER A 100 -29.47 -29.71 -17.72
C SER A 100 -28.85 -30.37 -18.95
N GLY A 101 -27.55 -30.16 -19.17
CA GLY A 101 -26.79 -30.88 -20.19
C GLY A 101 -26.65 -32.37 -19.87
N GLY A 102 -26.34 -33.17 -20.89
CA GLY A 102 -26.08 -34.61 -20.79
C GLY A 102 -24.59 -34.94 -20.72
N GLY A 103 -24.20 -36.10 -21.23
CA GLY A 103 -22.81 -36.55 -21.40
C GLY A 103 -22.31 -37.51 -20.33
N LEU A 104 -23.19 -37.97 -19.44
CA LEU A 104 -22.86 -38.97 -18.42
C LEU A 104 -22.25 -40.20 -19.10
N TYR A 105 -21.05 -40.62 -18.67
CA TYR A 105 -20.29 -41.80 -19.13
C TYR A 105 -19.42 -41.69 -20.39
N ASN A 106 -19.20 -40.50 -20.98
CA ASN A 106 -18.27 -40.34 -22.10
C ASN A 106 -17.06 -39.49 -21.75
N SER A 107 -15.88 -40.09 -21.82
CA SER A 107 -14.61 -39.41 -21.52
C SER A 107 -14.22 -38.35 -22.55
N ASN A 108 -14.89 -38.28 -23.71
CA ASN A 108 -14.51 -37.38 -24.82
C ASN A 108 -15.62 -36.42 -25.25
N GLY A 109 -16.79 -36.41 -24.58
CA GLY A 109 -17.88 -35.49 -24.91
C GLY A 109 -17.50 -34.02 -24.71
N SER A 110 -18.04 -33.11 -25.52
CA SER A 110 -17.79 -31.66 -25.51
C SER A 110 -19.04 -30.84 -25.85
N GLY A 111 -19.13 -29.58 -25.41
CA GLY A 111 -20.25 -28.71 -25.80
C GLY A 111 -21.59 -29.14 -25.19
N ASN A 112 -21.59 -29.61 -23.95
CA ASN A 112 -22.83 -30.03 -23.28
C ASN A 112 -23.39 -28.86 -22.47
N HIS A 113 -24.62 -28.45 -22.76
CA HIS A 113 -25.20 -27.21 -22.27
C HIS A 113 -26.49 -27.41 -21.50
N GLY A 114 -26.65 -26.70 -20.38
CA GLY A 114 -27.95 -26.61 -19.72
C GLY A 114 -28.95 -25.89 -20.60
N ILE A 115 -28.64 -24.63 -20.93
CA ILE A 115 -29.41 -23.78 -21.84
C ILE A 115 -28.49 -23.22 -22.91
N ASN A 116 -28.85 -23.39 -24.18
CA ASN A 116 -28.14 -22.80 -25.31
C ASN A 116 -29.06 -21.85 -26.07
N LEU A 117 -28.62 -20.60 -26.23
CA LEU A 117 -29.34 -19.52 -26.88
C LEU A 117 -28.60 -19.12 -28.16
N THR A 118 -29.15 -19.52 -29.31
CA THR A 118 -28.53 -19.36 -30.63
C THR A 118 -29.48 -18.59 -31.53
N ALA A 119 -29.44 -17.26 -31.48
CA ALA A 119 -30.42 -16.38 -32.12
C ALA A 119 -31.81 -16.42 -31.45
N ALA A 120 -31.81 -16.62 -30.13
CA ALA A 120 -33.03 -16.65 -29.34
C ALA A 120 -33.66 -15.25 -29.18
N THR A 121 -34.99 -15.20 -29.20
CA THR A 121 -35.77 -14.02 -28.78
C THR A 121 -36.59 -14.34 -27.54
N LEU A 122 -36.34 -13.65 -26.43
CA LEU A 122 -37.06 -13.82 -25.16
C LEU A 122 -37.84 -12.55 -24.83
N THR A 123 -39.17 -12.64 -24.84
CA THR A 123 -40.06 -11.52 -24.55
C THR A 123 -40.86 -11.83 -23.29
N GLY A 124 -40.39 -11.34 -22.15
CA GLY A 124 -40.98 -11.54 -20.82
C GLY A 124 -41.41 -10.21 -20.23
N ALA A 125 -42.68 -9.81 -20.33
CA ALA A 125 -43.11 -8.46 -19.94
C ALA A 125 -42.70 -8.07 -18.50
N THR A 126 -42.82 -9.02 -17.56
CA THR A 126 -42.37 -8.86 -16.17
C THR A 126 -40.95 -9.40 -15.99
N SER A 127 -40.69 -10.66 -16.33
CA SER A 127 -39.40 -11.29 -16.03
C SER A 127 -39.04 -12.48 -16.92
N VAL A 128 -37.74 -12.72 -17.06
CA VAL A 128 -37.14 -13.92 -17.64
C VAL A 128 -36.12 -14.49 -16.65
N THR A 129 -36.28 -15.76 -16.26
CA THR A 129 -35.38 -16.45 -15.33
C THR A 129 -34.80 -17.70 -15.99
N LEU A 130 -33.48 -17.82 -15.95
CA LEU A 130 -32.72 -18.90 -16.58
C LEU A 130 -31.87 -19.63 -15.54
N THR A 131 -32.00 -20.96 -15.49
CA THR A 131 -31.16 -21.85 -14.69
C THR A 131 -30.59 -22.93 -15.59
N GLY A 132 -29.27 -22.93 -15.77
CA GLY A 132 -28.59 -23.86 -16.65
C GLY A 132 -27.48 -24.63 -15.94
N ILE A 133 -27.49 -25.96 -16.05
CA ILE A 133 -26.44 -26.82 -15.52
C ILE A 133 -25.76 -27.49 -16.72
N GLY A 134 -24.47 -27.25 -16.90
CA GLY A 134 -23.66 -27.87 -17.95
C GLY A 134 -23.56 -29.39 -17.78
N GLY A 135 -23.22 -30.07 -18.87
CA GLY A 135 -23.15 -31.53 -18.87
C GLY A 135 -21.85 -32.12 -18.32
N VAL A 136 -21.54 -33.35 -18.71
CA VAL A 136 -20.29 -34.05 -18.37
C VAL A 136 -19.55 -34.40 -19.65
N GLY A 137 -18.21 -34.36 -19.64
CA GLY A 137 -17.39 -34.89 -20.73
C GLY A 137 -15.93 -34.48 -20.59
N GLY A 138 -14.97 -35.32 -20.99
CA GLY A 138 -13.55 -34.99 -20.81
C GLY A 138 -12.94 -34.07 -21.88
N GLY A 139 -13.71 -33.65 -22.90
CA GLY A 139 -13.24 -32.75 -23.97
C GLY A 139 -14.02 -31.44 -24.01
N GLY A 140 -13.37 -30.35 -24.44
CA GLY A 140 -14.01 -29.04 -24.67
C GLY A 140 -14.75 -28.47 -23.45
N GLY A 141 -15.56 -27.43 -23.68
CA GLY A 141 -16.29 -26.71 -22.63
C GLY A 141 -17.74 -27.15 -22.48
N HIS A 142 -18.24 -27.11 -21.25
CA HIS A 142 -19.63 -27.44 -20.88
C HIS A 142 -20.26 -26.26 -20.13
N TYR A 143 -21.32 -25.67 -20.69
CA TYR A 143 -21.87 -24.41 -20.18
C TYR A 143 -23.20 -24.59 -19.47
N GLY A 144 -23.40 -23.91 -18.34
CA GLY A 144 -24.72 -23.78 -17.74
C GLY A 144 -25.67 -23.08 -18.69
N VAL A 145 -25.37 -21.82 -19.01
CA VAL A 145 -26.07 -21.04 -20.04
C VAL A 145 -25.09 -20.49 -21.06
N ASN A 146 -25.38 -20.63 -22.35
CA ASN A 146 -24.54 -20.16 -23.45
C ASN A 146 -25.31 -19.24 -24.41
N THR A 147 -24.67 -18.15 -24.84
CA THR A 147 -25.18 -17.25 -25.88
C THR A 147 -24.22 -17.27 -27.07
N ALA A 148 -24.61 -17.91 -28.18
CA ALA A 148 -23.65 -18.26 -29.24
C ALA A 148 -23.61 -17.29 -30.44
N THR A 149 -24.76 -16.82 -30.91
CA THR A 149 -24.85 -16.04 -32.17
C THR A 149 -25.55 -14.70 -32.01
N SER A 150 -26.73 -14.68 -31.41
CA SER A 150 -27.40 -13.47 -30.94
C SER A 150 -28.42 -13.81 -29.85
N LEU A 151 -28.76 -12.83 -29.04
CA LEU A 151 -29.81 -12.92 -28.04
C LEU A 151 -30.55 -11.58 -28.01
N THR A 152 -31.86 -11.63 -28.26
CA THR A 152 -32.74 -10.45 -28.10
C THR A 152 -33.61 -10.67 -26.88
N THR A 153 -33.60 -9.72 -25.94
CA THR A 153 -34.43 -9.77 -24.75
C THR A 153 -35.27 -8.52 -24.60
N SER A 154 -36.56 -8.67 -24.37
CA SER A 154 -37.48 -7.59 -23.99
C SER A 154 -38.14 -7.96 -22.67
N THR A 155 -37.56 -7.48 -21.57
CA THR A 155 -38.04 -7.75 -20.22
C THR A 155 -37.65 -6.65 -19.24
N ALA A 156 -38.40 -6.48 -18.16
CA ALA A 156 -38.02 -5.61 -17.05
C ALA A 156 -36.99 -6.26 -16.10
N ALA A 157 -36.86 -7.59 -16.11
CA ALA A 157 -35.88 -8.30 -15.31
C ALA A 157 -35.39 -9.58 -16.02
N LEU A 158 -34.10 -9.65 -16.32
CA LEU A 158 -33.45 -10.87 -16.77
C LEU A 158 -32.56 -11.41 -15.66
N THR A 159 -32.82 -12.62 -15.21
CA THR A 159 -32.09 -13.25 -14.10
C THR A 159 -31.49 -14.57 -14.56
N PHE A 160 -30.18 -14.72 -14.42
CA PHE A 160 -29.49 -16.00 -14.44
C PHE A 160 -29.29 -16.43 -12.99
N ILE A 161 -29.80 -17.60 -12.62
CA ILE A 161 -29.74 -18.08 -11.23
C ILE A 161 -29.40 -19.55 -11.15
N HIS A 162 -28.53 -19.90 -10.20
CA HIS A 162 -28.08 -21.28 -9.96
C HIS A 162 -27.51 -21.94 -11.23
N CYS A 163 -26.75 -21.16 -12.02
CA CYS A 163 -26.14 -21.69 -13.22
C CYS A 163 -24.77 -22.28 -12.90
N SER A 164 -24.47 -23.46 -13.43
CA SER A 164 -23.19 -24.13 -13.22
C SER A 164 -22.62 -24.61 -14.54
N GLY A 165 -21.30 -24.45 -14.74
CA GLY A 165 -20.57 -25.18 -15.75
C GLY A 165 -20.67 -26.69 -15.52
N GLY A 166 -20.31 -27.45 -16.56
CA GLY A 166 -20.29 -28.91 -16.49
C GLY A 166 -19.02 -29.49 -15.86
N SER A 167 -18.82 -30.80 -15.95
CA SER A 167 -17.63 -31.47 -15.41
C SER A 167 -16.80 -32.18 -16.47
N GLY A 168 -15.47 -32.20 -16.27
CA GLY A 168 -14.49 -32.67 -17.26
C GLY A 168 -14.22 -31.62 -18.36
N GLY A 169 -13.15 -31.80 -19.15
CA GLY A 169 -12.75 -30.85 -20.21
C GLY A 169 -12.40 -29.45 -19.70
N SER A 170 -11.73 -28.59 -20.47
CA SER A 170 -11.47 -27.19 -20.06
C SER A 170 -12.61 -26.25 -20.45
N ALA A 171 -12.68 -25.06 -19.87
CA ALA A 171 -13.68 -24.04 -20.24
C ALA A 171 -15.13 -24.39 -19.80
N ASN A 172 -15.33 -24.76 -18.53
CA ASN A 172 -16.67 -25.01 -17.99
C ASN A 172 -17.26 -23.75 -17.36
N TYR A 173 -18.13 -23.07 -18.12
CA TYR A 173 -18.70 -21.79 -17.72
C TYR A 173 -20.10 -21.91 -17.12
N GLY A 174 -20.35 -21.26 -15.98
CA GLY A 174 -21.71 -21.12 -15.46
C GLY A 174 -22.61 -20.39 -16.44
N VAL A 175 -22.18 -19.21 -16.87
CA VAL A 175 -22.83 -18.41 -17.92
C VAL A 175 -21.80 -17.84 -18.89
N ASN A 176 -22.05 -17.97 -20.18
CA ASN A 176 -21.24 -17.40 -21.26
C ASN A 176 -22.04 -16.38 -22.08
N ILE A 177 -21.66 -15.10 -21.97
CA ILE A 177 -22.19 -13.98 -22.74
C ILE A 177 -21.22 -13.64 -23.87
N ALA A 178 -21.34 -14.34 -25.00
CA ALA A 178 -20.47 -14.16 -26.17
C ALA A 178 -21.07 -13.27 -27.27
N VAL A 179 -22.26 -12.71 -27.01
CA VAL A 179 -22.98 -11.82 -27.92
C VAL A 179 -23.43 -10.58 -27.16
N SER A 180 -23.70 -9.49 -27.89
CA SER A 180 -24.19 -8.27 -27.25
C SER A 180 -25.55 -8.51 -26.59
N LEU A 181 -25.69 -8.06 -25.34
CA LEU A 181 -26.90 -8.18 -24.54
C LEU A 181 -27.32 -6.79 -24.05
N SER A 182 -28.54 -6.37 -24.39
CA SER A 182 -29.07 -5.08 -23.96
C SER A 182 -30.45 -5.26 -23.34
N ILE A 183 -30.65 -4.67 -22.17
CA ILE A 183 -31.95 -4.52 -21.52
C ILE A 183 -32.27 -3.03 -21.45
N ALA A 184 -33.35 -2.60 -22.10
CA ALA A 184 -33.68 -1.18 -22.22
C ALA A 184 -34.16 -0.57 -20.88
N SER A 185 -34.74 -1.39 -20.00
CA SER A 185 -35.31 -0.94 -18.71
C SER A 185 -35.21 -2.04 -17.66
N GLY A 186 -34.99 -1.66 -16.40
CA GLY A 186 -34.98 -2.60 -15.27
C GLY A 186 -33.60 -3.20 -15.00
N SER A 187 -33.54 -4.48 -14.63
CA SER A 187 -32.30 -5.10 -14.09
C SER A 187 -31.85 -6.36 -14.83
N LEU A 188 -30.54 -6.49 -15.02
CA LEU A 188 -29.86 -7.73 -15.35
C LEU A 188 -29.21 -8.30 -14.07
N GLN A 189 -29.51 -9.54 -13.74
CA GLN A 189 -29.05 -10.19 -12.52
C GLN A 189 -28.35 -11.52 -12.80
N PHE A 190 -27.23 -11.73 -12.13
CA PHE A 190 -26.52 -13.01 -12.08
C PHE A 190 -26.36 -13.40 -10.61
N THR A 191 -26.90 -14.55 -10.21
CA THR A 191 -26.89 -14.97 -8.81
C THR A 191 -26.53 -16.44 -8.69
N ASN A 192 -25.57 -16.77 -7.84
CA ASN A 192 -25.12 -18.15 -7.62
C ASN A 192 -24.70 -18.80 -8.94
N ILE A 193 -23.67 -18.23 -9.57
CA ILE A 193 -23.14 -18.72 -10.84
C ILE A 193 -21.78 -19.35 -10.59
N ALA A 194 -21.59 -20.61 -10.97
CA ALA A 194 -20.34 -21.33 -10.75
C ALA A 194 -19.74 -21.84 -12.06
N GLY A 195 -18.41 -21.79 -12.18
CA GLY A 195 -17.67 -22.67 -13.09
C GLY A 195 -17.82 -24.12 -12.64
N GLY A 196 -17.62 -25.06 -13.55
CA GLY A 196 -17.75 -26.49 -13.22
C GLY A 196 -16.41 -27.23 -13.14
N GLY A 197 -16.42 -28.50 -12.73
CA GLY A 197 -15.28 -29.42 -12.88
C GLY A 197 -13.99 -29.11 -12.09
N SER A 198 -12.98 -29.95 -12.31
CA SER A 198 -11.64 -29.90 -11.69
C SER A 198 -10.51 -29.67 -12.71
N SER A 199 -10.88 -29.27 -13.93
CA SER A 199 -10.00 -28.99 -15.07
C SER A 199 -9.58 -27.51 -15.08
N ASP A 200 -9.01 -26.97 -16.16
CA ASP A 200 -8.61 -25.56 -16.20
C ASP A 200 -9.67 -24.66 -16.87
N ASN A 201 -9.61 -23.37 -16.56
CA ASN A 201 -10.46 -22.32 -17.13
C ASN A 201 -11.95 -22.48 -16.80
N ASN A 202 -12.32 -22.82 -15.57
CA ASN A 202 -13.72 -22.94 -15.20
C ASN A 202 -14.21 -21.63 -14.60
N HIS A 203 -14.91 -20.83 -15.41
CA HIS A 203 -15.35 -19.51 -14.97
C HIS A 203 -16.81 -19.50 -14.53
N GLY A 204 -17.17 -18.65 -13.56
CA GLY A 204 -18.57 -18.40 -13.20
C GLY A 204 -19.30 -17.72 -14.36
N LEU A 205 -18.94 -16.46 -14.62
CA LEU A 205 -19.51 -15.65 -15.69
C LEU A 205 -18.42 -15.18 -16.65
N VAL A 206 -18.61 -15.41 -17.94
CA VAL A 206 -17.75 -14.92 -19.02
C VAL A 206 -18.50 -13.90 -19.86
N ILE A 207 -17.88 -12.74 -20.13
CA ILE A 207 -18.41 -11.68 -20.97
C ILE A 207 -17.33 -11.29 -22.00
N THR A 208 -17.59 -11.58 -23.28
CA THR A 208 -16.71 -11.21 -24.40
C THR A 208 -17.35 -10.22 -25.37
N SER A 209 -18.51 -9.70 -25.00
CA SER A 209 -19.31 -8.76 -25.80
C SER A 209 -19.94 -7.68 -24.92
N ASN A 210 -20.55 -6.68 -25.54
CA ASN A 210 -21.15 -5.57 -24.82
C ASN A 210 -22.41 -6.00 -24.05
N VAL A 211 -22.47 -5.63 -22.77
CA VAL A 211 -23.63 -5.86 -21.90
C VAL A 211 -24.10 -4.51 -21.39
N THR A 212 -25.39 -4.19 -21.58
CA THR A 212 -25.96 -2.92 -21.13
C THR A 212 -27.32 -3.13 -20.47
N ALA A 213 -27.50 -2.59 -19.28
CA ALA A 213 -28.79 -2.52 -18.58
C ALA A 213 -28.75 -1.35 -17.58
N PRO A 214 -29.88 -0.73 -17.20
CA PRO A 214 -29.86 0.34 -16.20
C PRO A 214 -29.29 -0.08 -14.84
N VAL A 215 -29.52 -1.32 -14.45
CA VAL A 215 -28.96 -1.94 -13.24
C VAL A 215 -28.40 -3.30 -13.60
N ILE A 216 -27.14 -3.56 -13.23
CA ILE A 216 -26.48 -4.86 -13.36
C ILE A 216 -26.00 -5.28 -11.98
N LEU A 217 -26.53 -6.40 -11.49
CA LEU A 217 -26.14 -7.00 -10.22
C LEU A 217 -25.59 -8.40 -10.49
N ALA A 218 -24.36 -8.64 -10.07
CA ALA A 218 -23.78 -9.97 -10.11
C ALA A 218 -23.28 -10.34 -8.73
N THR A 219 -23.91 -11.34 -8.11
CA THR A 219 -23.59 -11.82 -6.77
C THR A 219 -23.25 -13.30 -6.82
N ASP A 220 -22.24 -13.68 -6.04
CA ASP A 220 -21.82 -15.08 -5.89
C ASP A 220 -21.44 -15.71 -7.25
N LEU A 221 -20.59 -15.01 -8.00
CA LEU A 221 -19.94 -15.55 -9.20
C LEU A 221 -18.67 -16.29 -8.79
N TYR A 222 -18.59 -17.60 -8.97
CA TYR A 222 -17.42 -18.38 -8.57
C TYR A 222 -16.79 -19.15 -9.73
N GLY A 223 -15.46 -19.13 -9.82
CA GLY A 223 -14.71 -20.11 -10.61
C GLY A 223 -14.93 -21.53 -10.11
N GLY A 224 -14.75 -22.53 -10.98
CA GLY A 224 -14.84 -23.94 -10.62
C GLY A 224 -13.68 -24.42 -9.75
N SER A 225 -13.67 -25.70 -9.40
CA SER A 225 -12.65 -26.32 -8.53
C SER A 225 -11.38 -26.76 -9.27
N GLY A 226 -11.06 -26.08 -10.37
CA GLY A 226 -9.88 -26.36 -11.17
C GLY A 226 -8.58 -26.00 -10.48
N SER A 227 -7.47 -26.17 -11.19
CA SER A 227 -6.13 -25.88 -10.69
C SER A 227 -5.44 -24.71 -11.39
N ASN A 228 -6.10 -24.13 -12.39
CA ASN A 228 -5.51 -23.05 -13.15
C ASN A 228 -6.57 -22.21 -13.86
N SER A 229 -6.52 -20.91 -13.59
CA SER A 229 -7.32 -19.90 -14.29
C SER A 229 -8.83 -20.05 -14.06
N ASP A 230 -9.25 -20.42 -12.86
CA ASP A 230 -10.65 -20.50 -12.50
C ASP A 230 -11.12 -19.14 -11.97
N TYR A 231 -12.02 -18.49 -12.72
CA TYR A 231 -12.39 -17.08 -12.48
C TYR A 231 -13.85 -16.94 -12.07
N GLY A 232 -14.15 -16.11 -11.08
CA GLY A 232 -15.55 -15.77 -10.76
C GLY A 232 -16.22 -15.04 -11.91
N LEU A 233 -15.61 -13.92 -12.30
CA LEU A 233 -16.02 -13.11 -13.43
C LEU A 233 -14.84 -12.90 -14.39
N TYR A 234 -15.07 -13.12 -15.68
CA TYR A 234 -14.12 -12.83 -16.73
C TYR A 234 -14.71 -11.89 -17.80
N ILE A 235 -14.20 -10.67 -17.88
CA ILE A 235 -14.53 -9.70 -18.92
C ILE A 235 -13.34 -9.58 -19.87
N SER A 236 -13.50 -10.05 -21.10
CA SER A 236 -12.43 -10.03 -22.12
C SER A 236 -12.87 -9.22 -23.33
N GLY A 237 -12.42 -7.97 -23.41
CA GLY A 237 -12.68 -7.04 -24.52
C GLY A 237 -14.09 -6.43 -24.62
N GLY A 238 -15.09 -6.98 -23.93
CA GLY A 238 -16.45 -6.43 -23.88
C GLY A 238 -16.60 -5.19 -22.98
N THR A 239 -17.64 -4.38 -23.21
CA THR A 239 -18.04 -3.29 -22.30
C THR A 239 -19.28 -3.67 -21.49
N VAL A 240 -19.19 -3.60 -20.17
CA VAL A 240 -20.33 -3.71 -19.25
C VAL A 240 -20.73 -2.30 -18.80
N ASN A 241 -21.93 -1.86 -19.21
CA ASN A 241 -22.41 -0.50 -19.01
C ASN A 241 -23.74 -0.48 -18.24
N SER A 242 -23.82 0.30 -17.16
CA SER A 242 -25.01 0.40 -16.31
C SER A 242 -25.04 1.70 -15.52
N SER A 243 -26.18 2.19 -15.02
CA SER A 243 -26.14 3.29 -14.04
C SER A 243 -25.63 2.80 -12.69
N ASN A 244 -25.99 1.58 -12.30
CA ASN A 244 -25.48 0.93 -11.08
C ASN A 244 -24.91 -0.44 -11.43
N LEU A 245 -23.59 -0.62 -11.22
CA LEU A 245 -22.88 -1.85 -11.53
C LEU A 245 -22.23 -2.40 -10.25
N THR A 246 -22.76 -3.51 -9.76
CA THR A 246 -22.20 -4.25 -8.61
C THR A 246 -21.80 -5.64 -9.06
N LEU A 247 -20.51 -5.97 -8.96
CA LEU A 247 -19.93 -7.24 -9.39
C LEU A 247 -19.18 -7.88 -8.22
N ASN A 248 -19.63 -9.05 -7.77
CA ASN A 248 -19.00 -9.85 -6.74
C ASN A 248 -18.56 -11.21 -7.30
N GLY A 249 -17.24 -11.40 -7.42
CA GLY A 249 -16.61 -12.60 -7.96
C GLY A 249 -15.65 -13.26 -6.98
N GLY A 250 -15.62 -14.59 -6.98
CA GLY A 250 -14.72 -15.44 -6.20
C GLY A 250 -14.17 -16.59 -7.03
N SER A 251 -13.26 -17.39 -6.48
CA SER A 251 -12.82 -18.65 -7.11
C SER A 251 -12.77 -19.79 -6.12
N PHE A 252 -13.27 -20.97 -6.53
CA PHE A 252 -13.09 -22.23 -5.80
C PHE A 252 -11.85 -23.01 -6.27
N GLY A 253 -11.07 -22.47 -7.21
CA GLY A 253 -9.88 -23.13 -7.71
C GLY A 253 -8.90 -23.46 -6.59
N VAL A 254 -8.15 -24.55 -6.74
CA VAL A 254 -7.23 -25.08 -5.73
C VAL A 254 -5.77 -24.94 -6.13
N GLY A 255 -5.47 -24.27 -7.24
CA GLY A 255 -4.13 -24.14 -7.77
C GLY A 255 -3.63 -22.70 -7.85
N SER A 256 -3.22 -22.29 -9.05
CA SER A 256 -2.65 -20.97 -9.32
C SER A 256 -3.52 -20.18 -10.28
N ASN A 257 -3.40 -18.86 -10.28
CA ASN A 257 -4.21 -17.98 -11.11
C ASN A 257 -5.72 -18.12 -10.80
N GLU A 258 -6.08 -18.33 -9.54
CA GLU A 258 -7.48 -18.45 -9.13
C GLU A 258 -8.01 -17.09 -8.71
N ILE A 259 -8.79 -16.45 -9.60
CA ILE A 259 -9.06 -15.00 -9.53
C ILE A 259 -10.56 -14.72 -9.33
N GLY A 260 -10.90 -13.79 -8.44
CA GLY A 260 -12.29 -13.38 -8.26
C GLY A 260 -12.86 -12.67 -9.50
N ILE A 261 -12.22 -11.58 -9.92
CA ILE A 261 -12.63 -10.78 -11.08
C ILE A 261 -11.42 -10.51 -11.99
N VAL A 262 -11.56 -10.80 -13.29
CA VAL A 262 -10.59 -10.46 -14.32
C VAL A 262 -11.23 -9.52 -15.34
N ILE A 263 -10.61 -8.37 -15.59
CA ILE A 263 -10.94 -7.48 -16.70
C ILE A 263 -9.69 -7.34 -17.56
N ASP A 264 -9.72 -7.92 -18.76
CA ASP A 264 -8.57 -7.96 -19.66
C ASP A 264 -8.91 -7.55 -21.10
N SER A 265 -7.88 -7.54 -21.96
CA SER A 265 -8.02 -7.41 -23.41
C SER A 265 -8.79 -6.16 -23.86
N ASN A 266 -8.60 -5.04 -23.15
CA ASN A 266 -9.36 -3.78 -23.33
C ASN A 266 -10.83 -3.84 -22.87
N GLY A 267 -11.17 -4.77 -21.98
CA GLY A 267 -12.45 -4.83 -21.30
C GLY A 267 -12.75 -3.55 -20.52
N SER A 268 -14.03 -3.18 -20.46
CA SER A 268 -14.48 -1.92 -19.88
C SER A 268 -15.66 -2.12 -18.93
N VAL A 269 -15.61 -1.47 -17.77
CA VAL A 269 -16.74 -1.38 -16.82
C VAL A 269 -17.09 0.09 -16.62
N ILE A 270 -18.33 0.45 -16.95
CA ILE A 270 -18.80 1.83 -16.98
C ILE A 270 -20.10 1.91 -16.17
N ALA A 271 -20.10 2.76 -15.13
CA ALA A 271 -21.31 3.08 -14.41
C ALA A 271 -21.32 4.46 -13.76
N ASP A 272 -22.45 4.86 -13.18
CA ASP A 272 -22.46 6.02 -12.29
C ASP A 272 -21.81 5.65 -10.96
N ILE A 273 -22.28 4.54 -10.38
CA ILE A 273 -21.68 3.91 -9.21
C ILE A 273 -21.18 2.53 -9.62
N LEU A 274 -19.86 2.33 -9.52
CA LEU A 274 -19.19 1.08 -9.81
C LEU A 274 -18.65 0.44 -8.52
N THR A 275 -19.06 -0.79 -8.23
CA THR A 275 -18.51 -1.59 -7.12
C THR A 275 -18.01 -2.94 -7.63
N LEU A 276 -16.74 -3.21 -7.42
CA LEU A 276 -16.09 -4.49 -7.70
C LEU A 276 -15.62 -5.13 -6.40
N THR A 277 -16.05 -6.37 -6.15
CA THR A 277 -15.57 -7.17 -5.01
C THR A 277 -15.05 -8.50 -5.54
N GLY A 278 -13.75 -8.74 -5.37
CA GLY A 278 -13.10 -9.94 -5.88
C GLY A 278 -12.43 -10.74 -4.75
N VAL A 279 -12.58 -12.06 -4.75
CA VAL A 279 -11.91 -12.98 -3.82
C VAL A 279 -11.13 -14.05 -4.58
N GLY A 280 -9.81 -14.11 -4.36
CA GLY A 280 -8.95 -15.14 -4.96
C GLY A 280 -9.21 -16.53 -4.37
N GLY A 281 -8.88 -17.56 -5.14
CA GLY A 281 -9.04 -18.96 -4.74
C GLY A 281 -7.81 -19.54 -4.03
N GLY A 282 -7.49 -20.79 -4.33
CA GLY A 282 -6.35 -21.54 -3.80
C GLY A 282 -6.59 -22.20 -2.43
N LEU A 283 -7.84 -22.16 -1.94
CA LEU A 283 -8.26 -22.87 -0.71
C LEU A 283 -7.90 -24.35 -0.87
N TYR A 284 -7.17 -24.91 0.10
CA TYR A 284 -6.64 -26.29 0.10
C TYR A 284 -5.40 -26.56 -0.76
N SER A 285 -4.78 -25.55 -1.39
CA SER A 285 -3.49 -25.72 -2.08
C SER A 285 -2.35 -25.87 -1.06
N SER A 286 -2.02 -27.12 -0.71
CA SER A 286 -1.13 -27.40 0.42
C SER A 286 0.36 -27.05 0.21
N SER A 287 0.79 -26.57 -0.98
CA SER A 287 2.17 -26.06 -1.11
C SER A 287 2.52 -25.16 -2.31
N SER A 288 1.77 -25.14 -3.42
CA SER A 288 2.29 -24.50 -4.67
C SER A 288 1.42 -23.41 -5.31
N GLY A 289 0.19 -23.17 -4.84
CA GLY A 289 -0.69 -22.17 -5.44
C GLY A 289 -0.10 -20.76 -5.39
N GLN A 290 -0.06 -20.09 -6.53
CA GLN A 290 0.47 -18.73 -6.72
C GLN A 290 -0.51 -17.86 -7.50
N GLN A 291 -0.36 -16.53 -7.43
CA GLN A 291 -1.09 -15.60 -8.30
C GLN A 291 -2.61 -15.66 -8.10
N ASN A 292 -3.06 -15.93 -6.87
CA ASN A 292 -4.48 -15.99 -6.56
C ASN A 292 -4.96 -14.59 -6.17
N TYR A 293 -5.65 -13.94 -7.11
CA TYR A 293 -5.99 -12.52 -7.00
C TYR A 293 -7.45 -12.29 -6.63
N GLY A 294 -7.73 -11.24 -5.85
CA GLY A 294 -9.10 -10.76 -5.73
C GLY A 294 -9.58 -10.19 -7.06
N ILE A 295 -8.87 -9.17 -7.56
CA ILE A 295 -9.17 -8.48 -8.82
C ILE A 295 -7.89 -8.36 -9.67
N SER A 296 -8.00 -8.67 -10.96
CA SER A 296 -6.95 -8.46 -11.96
C SER A 296 -7.42 -7.52 -13.06
N LEU A 297 -6.65 -6.46 -13.29
CA LEU A 297 -6.95 -5.42 -14.27
C LEU A 297 -5.81 -5.32 -15.29
N ASN A 298 -6.08 -5.77 -16.52
CA ASN A 298 -5.09 -5.81 -17.59
C ASN A 298 -5.57 -5.04 -18.83
N SER A 299 -5.00 -3.86 -19.05
CA SER A 299 -5.44 -2.94 -20.10
C SER A 299 -6.93 -2.56 -19.95
N ALA A 300 -7.41 -2.46 -18.72
CA ALA A 300 -8.83 -2.26 -18.43
C ALA A 300 -9.22 -0.76 -18.45
N THR A 301 -10.48 -0.49 -18.77
CA THR A 301 -11.08 0.83 -18.56
C THR A 301 -12.11 0.78 -17.43
N ILE A 302 -11.97 1.69 -16.46
CA ILE A 302 -12.86 1.78 -15.29
C ILE A 302 -13.47 3.17 -15.24
N THR A 303 -14.79 3.27 -15.32
CA THR A 303 -15.51 4.54 -15.28
C THR A 303 -16.64 4.46 -14.26
N GLY A 304 -16.57 5.32 -13.24
CA GLY A 304 -17.59 5.55 -12.24
C GLY A 304 -17.92 7.04 -12.24
N THR A 305 -18.96 7.49 -12.94
CA THR A 305 -19.24 8.93 -13.14
C THR A 305 -19.48 9.66 -11.82
N THR A 306 -19.90 8.93 -10.78
CA THR A 306 -19.93 9.37 -9.38
C THR A 306 -18.75 8.79 -8.59
N SER A 307 -18.57 7.47 -8.60
CA SER A 307 -17.46 6.79 -7.92
C SER A 307 -17.20 5.38 -8.44
N ALA A 308 -15.96 4.93 -8.28
CA ALA A 308 -15.57 3.53 -8.47
C ALA A 308 -14.88 2.99 -7.21
N THR A 309 -15.40 1.89 -6.65
CA THR A 309 -14.85 1.23 -5.47
C THR A 309 -14.43 -0.19 -5.83
N LEU A 310 -13.19 -0.55 -5.49
CA LEU A 310 -12.61 -1.86 -5.70
C LEU A 310 -12.21 -2.45 -4.35
N THR A 311 -12.72 -3.64 -4.05
CA THR A 311 -12.35 -4.46 -2.89
C THR A 311 -11.77 -5.77 -3.38
N GLY A 312 -10.47 -5.96 -3.24
CA GLY A 312 -9.80 -7.19 -3.63
C GLY A 312 -9.26 -7.94 -2.43
N ILE A 313 -9.62 -9.22 -2.30
CA ILE A 313 -9.08 -10.12 -1.29
C ILE A 313 -8.33 -11.22 -2.03
N GLY A 314 -7.01 -11.23 -1.93
CA GLY A 314 -6.19 -12.28 -2.52
C GLY A 314 -6.46 -13.63 -1.88
N GLY A 315 -6.12 -14.67 -2.63
CA GLY A 315 -6.43 -16.03 -2.25
C GLY A 315 -5.55 -16.59 -1.15
N VAL A 316 -5.53 -17.91 -1.06
CA VAL A 316 -4.64 -18.63 -0.17
C VAL A 316 -3.78 -19.62 -0.95
N GLY A 317 -2.60 -19.95 -0.42
CA GLY A 317 -1.76 -20.99 -1.02
C GLY A 317 -0.29 -20.89 -0.64
N GLY A 318 0.42 -22.02 -0.74
CA GLY A 318 1.83 -22.10 -0.29
C GLY A 318 2.85 -21.34 -1.14
N GLY A 319 2.53 -20.96 -2.39
CA GLY A 319 3.51 -20.41 -3.33
C GLY A 319 3.69 -18.88 -3.31
N GLY A 320 2.69 -18.12 -2.85
CA GLY A 320 2.77 -16.66 -2.69
C GLY A 320 2.23 -15.89 -3.89
N LEU A 321 2.62 -14.61 -4.04
CA LEU A 321 2.07 -13.72 -5.07
C LEU A 321 0.55 -13.64 -4.99
N HIS A 322 -0.02 -13.62 -3.79
CA HIS A 322 -1.46 -13.42 -3.62
C HIS A 322 -1.72 -11.93 -3.55
N HIS A 323 -2.61 -11.42 -4.40
CA HIS A 323 -2.86 -9.98 -4.53
C HIS A 323 -4.33 -9.68 -4.23
N GLY A 324 -4.60 -8.64 -3.45
CA GLY A 324 -5.96 -8.10 -3.34
C GLY A 324 -6.39 -7.59 -4.70
N VAL A 325 -5.66 -6.60 -5.22
CA VAL A 325 -5.82 -6.09 -6.58
C VAL A 325 -4.48 -5.99 -7.30
N VAL A 326 -4.41 -6.49 -8.54
CA VAL A 326 -3.26 -6.29 -9.43
C VAL A 326 -3.64 -5.43 -10.63
N VAL A 327 -2.78 -4.44 -10.93
CA VAL A 327 -2.96 -3.46 -12.00
C VAL A 327 -1.81 -3.55 -12.99
N SER A 328 -2.07 -4.14 -14.15
CA SER A 328 -1.10 -4.22 -15.26
C SER A 328 -1.21 -3.04 -16.21
N ALA A 329 -2.41 -2.51 -16.42
CA ALA A 329 -2.64 -1.25 -17.12
C ALA A 329 -4.09 -0.83 -16.93
N VAL A 330 -4.35 0.40 -16.49
CA VAL A 330 -5.70 0.93 -16.30
C VAL A 330 -5.80 2.38 -16.75
N THR A 331 -6.86 2.67 -17.49
CA THR A 331 -7.38 4.04 -17.67
C THR A 331 -8.64 4.20 -16.85
N ALA A 332 -8.65 5.16 -15.93
CA ALA A 332 -9.78 5.42 -15.07
C ALA A 332 -10.37 6.82 -15.29
N ASN A 333 -11.69 6.88 -15.40
CA ASN A 333 -12.46 8.10 -15.62
C ASN A 333 -13.54 8.25 -14.54
N SER A 334 -13.12 8.55 -13.31
CA SER A 334 -14.02 8.69 -12.17
C SER A 334 -13.62 9.90 -11.32
N PRO A 335 -14.57 10.63 -10.69
CA PRO A 335 -14.23 11.65 -9.70
C PRO A 335 -13.43 11.07 -8.52
N THR A 336 -13.72 9.82 -8.15
CA THR A 336 -12.95 9.07 -7.16
C THR A 336 -12.80 7.61 -7.61
N VAL A 337 -11.59 7.06 -7.50
CA VAL A 337 -11.32 5.62 -7.56
C VAL A 337 -10.74 5.19 -6.21
N SER A 338 -11.45 4.32 -5.49
CA SER A 338 -11.06 3.86 -4.16
C SER A 338 -10.72 2.38 -4.17
N PHE A 339 -9.48 2.06 -3.80
CA PHE A 339 -9.09 0.72 -3.36
C PHE A 339 -9.36 0.62 -1.86
N LEU A 340 -10.44 -0.07 -1.51
CA LEU A 340 -10.98 -0.12 -0.16
C LEU A 340 -10.89 -1.54 0.40
N ASN A 341 -10.36 -1.69 1.61
CA ASN A 341 -10.28 -2.96 2.32
C ASN A 341 -9.57 -4.07 1.51
N CYS A 342 -8.56 -3.70 0.72
CA CYS A 342 -7.84 -4.65 -0.13
C CYS A 342 -6.79 -5.43 0.68
N THR A 343 -6.73 -6.76 0.52
CA THR A 343 -5.81 -7.63 1.25
C THR A 343 -5.10 -8.61 0.32
N GLY A 344 -3.78 -8.80 0.43
CA GLY A 344 -3.04 -9.71 -0.46
C GLY A 344 -3.33 -11.19 -0.28
N GLY A 345 -3.88 -11.66 0.84
CA GLY A 345 -4.21 -13.08 1.02
C GLY A 345 -3.22 -13.79 1.94
N ASN A 346 -3.21 -15.13 1.95
CA ASN A 346 -2.43 -15.91 2.94
C ASN A 346 -1.59 -17.03 2.31
N GLY A 347 -0.29 -17.01 2.64
CA GLY A 347 0.67 -18.06 2.29
C GLY A 347 1.76 -17.60 1.32
N GLY A 348 2.79 -18.42 1.16
CA GLY A 348 4.00 -18.12 0.38
C GLY A 348 4.68 -16.80 0.74
N SER A 349 5.24 -16.11 -0.27
CA SER A 349 5.90 -14.81 -0.11
C SER A 349 5.42 -13.81 -1.15
N SER A 350 5.66 -12.51 -0.92
CA SER A 350 5.28 -11.42 -1.82
C SER A 350 3.77 -11.33 -1.99
N ASN A 351 3.04 -11.09 -0.90
CA ASN A 351 1.60 -10.85 -0.98
C ASN A 351 1.33 -9.34 -0.96
N TYR A 352 0.36 -8.90 -1.75
CA TYR A 352 0.15 -7.48 -2.06
C TYR A 352 -1.30 -7.07 -1.81
N GLY A 353 -1.54 -6.07 -0.97
CA GLY A 353 -2.90 -5.50 -0.85
C GLY A 353 -3.35 -4.92 -2.20
N VAL A 354 -2.50 -4.05 -2.76
CA VAL A 354 -2.62 -3.55 -4.13
C VAL A 354 -1.24 -3.50 -4.79
N GLU A 355 -1.13 -3.99 -6.02
CA GLU A 355 0.09 -3.94 -6.82
C GLU A 355 -0.14 -3.23 -8.17
N PHE A 356 0.73 -2.28 -8.50
CA PHE A 356 0.82 -1.66 -9.82
C PHE A 356 2.10 -2.11 -10.54
N ILE A 357 1.94 -3.07 -11.45
CA ILE A 357 3.03 -3.58 -12.31
C ILE A 357 3.08 -2.87 -13.67
N GLY A 358 2.00 -2.18 -14.05
CA GLY A 358 2.01 -1.25 -15.17
C GLY A 358 1.12 -0.04 -14.93
N ASN A 359 1.00 0.81 -15.94
CA ASN A 359 0.60 2.20 -15.73
C ASN A 359 -0.87 2.34 -15.32
N PHE A 360 -1.12 3.26 -14.39
CA PHE A 360 -2.46 3.70 -14.01
C PHE A 360 -2.61 5.19 -14.34
N THR A 361 -3.66 5.55 -15.08
CA THR A 361 -3.89 6.93 -15.50
C THR A 361 -5.31 7.39 -15.16
N MET A 362 -5.39 8.52 -14.45
CA MET A 362 -6.59 9.32 -14.23
C MET A 362 -6.31 10.77 -14.65
N VAL A 363 -7.21 11.34 -15.45
CA VAL A 363 -7.10 12.73 -15.92
C VAL A 363 -7.73 13.74 -14.95
N SER A 364 -8.66 13.29 -14.11
CA SER A 364 -9.41 14.08 -13.14
C SER A 364 -9.68 13.25 -11.89
N GLY A 365 -9.97 13.91 -10.76
CA GLY A 365 -10.42 13.25 -9.53
C GLY A 365 -9.31 12.80 -8.58
N THR A 366 -9.70 11.94 -7.63
CA THR A 366 -8.84 11.43 -6.56
C THR A 366 -8.67 9.92 -6.67
N LEU A 367 -7.41 9.47 -6.59
CA LEU A 367 -7.06 8.07 -6.37
C LEU A 367 -6.87 7.84 -4.87
N GLN A 368 -7.66 6.94 -4.28
CA GLN A 368 -7.65 6.69 -2.84
C GLN A 368 -7.33 5.23 -2.50
N PHE A 369 -6.49 5.04 -1.49
CA PHE A 369 -6.21 3.77 -0.85
C PHE A 369 -6.66 3.86 0.62
N THR A 370 -7.47 2.91 1.08
CA THR A 370 -7.96 2.89 2.46
C THR A 370 -8.06 1.45 2.97
N ASN A 371 -7.46 1.19 4.13
CA ASN A 371 -7.39 -0.14 4.75
C ASN A 371 -6.79 -1.19 3.81
N VAL A 372 -5.59 -0.93 3.29
CA VAL A 372 -4.92 -1.83 2.36
C VAL A 372 -3.85 -2.64 3.10
N THR A 373 -3.84 -3.97 3.01
CA THR A 373 -2.87 -4.82 3.74
C THR A 373 -2.23 -5.89 2.85
N GLY A 374 -0.92 -6.13 2.95
CA GLY A 374 -0.25 -7.16 2.14
C GLY A 374 -0.63 -8.60 2.44
N GLY A 375 -1.09 -8.92 3.66
CA GLY A 375 -1.55 -10.27 4.03
C GLY A 375 -0.49 -11.12 4.77
N GLY A 376 -0.72 -12.43 4.86
CA GLY A 376 0.18 -13.52 5.31
C GLY A 376 1.16 -13.33 6.49
N ALA A 377 1.11 -14.22 7.50
CA ALA A 377 2.00 -14.15 8.69
C ALA A 377 3.46 -14.63 8.47
N ASN A 378 3.73 -15.43 7.44
CA ASN A 378 5.06 -16.04 7.18
C ASN A 378 5.70 -15.55 5.87
N ALA A 379 5.26 -14.39 5.38
CA ALA A 379 5.54 -13.91 4.04
C ALA A 379 6.32 -12.60 4.05
N THR A 380 6.88 -12.24 2.89
CA THR A 380 7.14 -10.83 2.55
C THR A 380 5.83 -10.21 2.11
N ASN A 381 5.45 -9.06 2.64
CA ASN A 381 4.16 -8.46 2.33
C ASN A 381 4.25 -6.97 2.00
N TYR A 382 3.33 -6.52 1.17
CA TYR A 382 3.25 -5.16 0.69
C TYR A 382 1.81 -4.66 0.80
N GLY A 383 1.55 -3.59 1.55
CA GLY A 383 0.25 -2.94 1.51
C GLY A 383 -0.02 -2.42 0.11
N LEU A 384 0.79 -1.45 -0.32
CA LEU A 384 0.79 -0.90 -1.67
C LEU A 384 2.18 -1.06 -2.29
N TYR A 385 2.25 -1.72 -3.44
CA TYR A 385 3.46 -1.81 -4.25
C TYR A 385 3.26 -1.11 -5.59
N ALA A 386 4.13 -0.15 -5.89
CA ALA A 386 4.07 0.64 -7.12
C ALA A 386 5.43 0.61 -7.83
N ALA A 387 5.54 -0.24 -8.85
CA ALA A 387 6.73 -0.34 -9.71
C ALA A 387 6.59 0.45 -11.03
N SER A 388 5.39 0.88 -11.37
CA SER A 388 5.06 1.62 -12.60
C SER A 388 4.69 3.08 -12.32
N THR A 389 4.27 3.81 -13.36
CA THR A 389 3.78 5.18 -13.20
C THR A 389 2.29 5.20 -12.85
N ILE A 390 1.96 5.86 -11.74
CA ILE A 390 0.60 6.18 -11.32
C ILE A 390 0.40 7.69 -11.51
N THR A 391 -0.49 8.06 -12.43
CA THR A 391 -0.85 9.45 -12.71
C THR A 391 -2.29 9.70 -12.28
N ALA A 392 -2.49 10.63 -11.35
CA ALA A 392 -3.80 11.11 -10.92
C ALA A 392 -3.66 12.53 -10.36
N PRO A 393 -4.66 13.42 -10.46
CA PRO A 393 -4.53 14.77 -9.90
C PRO A 393 -4.24 14.80 -8.40
N THR A 394 -4.87 13.92 -7.63
CA THR A 394 -4.66 13.77 -6.19
C THR A 394 -4.54 12.28 -5.85
N ILE A 395 -3.53 11.92 -5.05
CA ILE A 395 -3.30 10.56 -4.55
C ILE A 395 -3.33 10.59 -3.02
N ILE A 396 -4.24 9.82 -2.43
CA ILE A 396 -4.42 9.73 -0.97
C ILE A 396 -4.28 8.29 -0.53
N GLY A 397 -3.44 8.03 0.46
CA GLY A 397 -3.29 6.74 1.10
C GLY A 397 -3.47 6.85 2.61
N ILE A 398 -4.40 6.08 3.17
CA ILE A 398 -4.63 6.01 4.62
C ILE A 398 -4.68 4.53 4.99
N ASP A 399 -4.05 4.18 6.11
CA ASP A 399 -4.01 2.82 6.65
C ASP A 399 -3.54 1.79 5.62
N ILE A 400 -2.40 2.07 4.99
CA ILE A 400 -1.70 1.14 4.11
C ILE A 400 -0.66 0.36 4.93
N CYS A 401 -0.90 -0.94 5.14
CA CYS A 401 -0.14 -1.79 6.04
C CYS A 401 0.60 -2.90 5.30
N GLY A 402 1.86 -3.17 5.64
CA GLY A 402 2.58 -4.32 5.08
C GLY A 402 1.88 -5.66 5.33
N GLY A 403 1.36 -5.88 6.53
CA GLY A 403 0.82 -7.17 6.97
C GLY A 403 1.67 -7.79 8.09
N PRO A 404 1.19 -8.86 8.74
CA PRO A 404 1.83 -9.44 9.93
C PRO A 404 2.99 -10.41 9.60
N GLY A 405 3.72 -10.19 8.51
CA GLY A 405 4.80 -11.08 8.08
C GLY A 405 5.93 -11.21 9.09
N SER A 406 6.78 -12.21 8.88
CA SER A 406 8.03 -12.42 9.64
C SER A 406 9.29 -12.15 8.80
N SER A 407 9.12 -11.76 7.54
CA SER A 407 10.20 -11.35 6.64
C SER A 407 10.13 -9.83 6.41
N ASN A 408 10.28 -9.36 5.16
CA ASN A 408 10.21 -7.94 4.86
C ASN A 408 8.74 -7.51 4.69
N ASP A 409 8.32 -6.50 5.43
CA ASP A 409 6.93 -6.02 5.40
C ASP A 409 6.90 -4.52 5.15
N TYR A 410 6.24 -4.11 4.06
CA TYR A 410 6.22 -2.74 3.55
C TYR A 410 4.80 -2.19 3.53
N GLY A 411 4.54 -1.09 4.22
CA GLY A 411 3.29 -0.34 4.03
C GLY A 411 3.18 0.14 2.59
N LEU A 412 4.05 1.06 2.19
CA LEU A 412 4.24 1.48 0.80
C LEU A 412 5.63 1.07 0.32
N TYR A 413 5.70 0.38 -0.82
CA TYR A 413 6.91 0.20 -1.61
C TYR A 413 6.77 0.94 -2.94
N LEU A 414 7.55 2.01 -3.14
CA LEU A 414 7.55 2.81 -4.36
C LEU A 414 8.92 2.72 -5.06
N SER A 415 8.98 1.99 -6.17
CA SER A 415 10.11 1.96 -7.11
C SER A 415 9.79 2.62 -8.46
N GLY A 416 8.50 2.80 -8.78
CA GLY A 416 8.01 3.53 -9.94
C GLY A 416 7.85 5.03 -9.70
N SER A 417 6.77 5.61 -10.23
CA SER A 417 6.54 7.06 -10.14
C SER A 417 5.11 7.40 -9.72
N LEU A 418 4.96 8.31 -8.76
CA LEU A 418 3.69 8.98 -8.50
C LEU A 418 3.72 10.36 -9.16
N VAL A 419 2.75 10.66 -10.02
CA VAL A 419 2.61 11.94 -10.71
C VAL A 419 1.25 12.53 -10.37
N ALA A 420 1.25 13.63 -9.60
CA ALA A 420 0.04 14.26 -9.11
C ALA A 420 0.23 15.75 -8.84
N ASN A 421 -0.84 16.49 -8.56
CA ASN A 421 -0.72 17.79 -7.91
C ASN A 421 -0.42 17.61 -6.41
N GLU A 422 -1.03 16.59 -5.79
CA GLU A 422 -0.95 16.32 -4.37
C GLU A 422 -0.81 14.82 -4.08
N VAL A 423 0.12 14.48 -3.19
CA VAL A 423 0.34 13.13 -2.67
C VAL A 423 0.34 13.17 -1.14
N LEU A 424 -0.66 12.53 -0.53
CA LEU A 424 -0.82 12.42 0.93
C LEU A 424 -0.90 10.95 1.31
N ILE A 425 0.18 10.37 1.83
CA ILE A 425 0.21 8.93 2.14
C ILE A 425 0.65 8.70 3.58
N SER A 426 -0.17 7.94 4.31
CA SER A 426 0.18 7.31 5.59
C SER A 426 0.26 5.79 5.40
N ALA A 427 1.42 5.22 5.72
CA ALA A 427 1.66 3.80 5.59
C ALA A 427 2.45 3.25 6.79
N SER A 428 2.20 1.99 7.13
CA SER A 428 2.80 1.32 8.28
C SER A 428 3.22 -0.11 7.94
N SER A 429 4.08 -0.69 8.76
CA SER A 429 4.34 -2.12 8.74
C SER A 429 3.78 -2.77 10.00
N LEU A 430 3.13 -3.92 9.83
CA LEU A 430 2.65 -4.77 10.93
C LEU A 430 3.58 -5.98 11.16
N GLY A 431 4.71 -6.02 10.46
CA GLY A 431 5.65 -7.12 10.50
C GLY A 431 6.21 -7.38 11.90
N SER A 432 6.62 -8.63 12.12
CA SER A 432 7.18 -9.15 13.36
C SER A 432 8.62 -9.65 13.21
N GLY A 433 9.22 -9.46 12.04
CA GLY A 433 10.55 -9.92 11.65
C GLY A 433 11.64 -8.87 11.79
N SER A 434 12.30 -8.57 10.67
CA SER A 434 13.27 -7.48 10.44
C SER A 434 13.00 -6.87 9.07
N ASN A 435 13.51 -5.67 8.80
CA ASN A 435 13.26 -4.92 7.56
C ASN A 435 11.78 -4.57 7.39
N GLU A 436 11.19 -3.99 8.43
CA GLU A 436 9.83 -3.46 8.42
C GLU A 436 9.81 -1.97 8.07
N TYR A 437 9.15 -1.63 6.96
CA TYR A 437 9.12 -0.27 6.45
C TYR A 437 7.69 0.25 6.43
N GLY A 438 7.47 1.42 7.03
CA GLY A 438 6.24 2.18 6.75
C GLY A 438 6.20 2.57 5.28
N ILE A 439 7.24 3.28 4.83
CA ILE A 439 7.43 3.70 3.44
C ILE A 439 8.84 3.37 2.98
N TYR A 440 8.95 2.64 1.87
CA TYR A 440 10.19 2.37 1.17
C TYR A 440 10.17 3.06 -0.19
N LEU A 441 10.95 4.14 -0.32
CA LEU A 441 10.94 5.02 -1.48
C LEU A 441 12.27 4.96 -2.23
N THR A 442 12.27 4.31 -3.39
CA THR A 442 13.40 4.28 -4.35
C THR A 442 13.04 4.91 -5.70
N GLY A 443 11.74 5.03 -5.98
CA GLY A 443 11.17 5.67 -7.17
C GLY A 443 11.09 7.20 -7.06
N SER A 444 10.15 7.81 -7.77
CA SER A 444 10.00 9.26 -7.82
C SER A 444 8.59 9.74 -7.44
N ILE A 445 8.49 10.83 -6.70
CA ILE A 445 7.24 11.55 -6.49
C ILE A 445 7.34 12.92 -7.16
N GLY A 446 6.59 13.09 -8.25
CA GLY A 446 6.41 14.36 -8.94
C GLY A 446 5.08 14.98 -8.54
N ALA A 447 5.09 15.79 -7.47
CA ALA A 447 3.91 16.53 -7.02
C ALA A 447 4.24 17.93 -6.50
N ASN A 448 3.24 18.81 -6.49
CA ASN A 448 3.38 20.16 -5.93
C ASN A 448 3.35 20.11 -4.40
N ILE A 449 2.53 19.21 -3.84
CA ILE A 449 2.43 18.95 -2.40
C ILE A 449 2.70 17.46 -2.18
N THR A 450 3.67 17.17 -1.31
CA THR A 450 3.97 15.79 -0.88
C THR A 450 4.00 15.74 0.64
N VAL A 451 3.15 14.92 1.24
CA VAL A 451 3.16 14.60 2.68
C VAL A 451 3.19 13.09 2.85
N LEU A 452 4.25 12.59 3.48
CA LEU A 452 4.43 11.17 3.73
C LEU A 452 4.55 10.92 5.23
N SER A 453 3.77 9.98 5.74
CA SER A 453 3.82 9.51 7.12
C SER A 453 4.08 8.01 7.13
N GLY A 454 5.23 7.58 7.64
CA GLY A 454 5.65 6.20 7.67
C GLY A 454 5.86 5.70 9.09
N ILE A 455 5.33 4.52 9.43
CA ILE A 455 5.56 3.84 10.71
C ILE A 455 6.20 2.46 10.48
N GLY A 456 7.40 2.25 11.00
CA GLY A 456 8.08 0.96 10.98
C GLY A 456 7.39 -0.08 11.88
N GLY A 457 7.61 -1.36 11.60
CA GLY A 457 6.97 -2.48 12.32
C GLY A 457 7.77 -2.98 13.53
N GLY A 458 7.63 -4.27 13.84
CA GLY A 458 8.39 -4.94 14.90
C GLY A 458 7.75 -4.91 16.29
N LEU A 459 6.46 -4.56 16.40
CA LEU A 459 5.70 -4.45 17.66
C LEU A 459 5.77 -5.73 18.54
N TYR A 460 6.21 -6.86 17.99
CA TYR A 460 6.30 -8.15 18.66
C TYR A 460 7.64 -8.89 18.45
N SER A 461 8.68 -8.23 17.93
CA SER A 461 9.95 -8.89 17.57
C SER A 461 11.07 -8.66 18.61
N SER A 462 11.62 -9.75 19.16
CA SER A 462 12.85 -9.69 19.96
C SER A 462 14.12 -9.57 19.12
N SER A 463 14.02 -9.70 17.78
CA SER A 463 15.15 -9.70 16.85
C SER A 463 15.10 -8.60 15.78
N GLY A 464 14.04 -7.79 15.74
CA GLY A 464 13.83 -6.81 14.67
C GLY A 464 14.96 -5.81 14.51
N GLN A 465 15.47 -5.70 13.28
CA GLN A 465 16.49 -4.73 12.87
C GLN A 465 16.01 -4.03 11.61
N GLN A 466 16.48 -2.80 11.40
CA GLN A 466 16.20 -2.02 10.19
C GLN A 466 14.71 -1.63 10.06
N ASN A 467 14.07 -1.32 11.18
CA ASN A 467 12.67 -0.95 11.21
C ASN A 467 12.57 0.55 10.95
N TYR A 468 12.11 0.93 9.77
CA TYR A 468 12.12 2.31 9.31
C TYR A 468 10.71 2.86 9.17
N GLY A 469 10.48 4.06 9.68
CA GLY A 469 9.30 4.83 9.31
C GLY A 469 9.33 5.11 7.81
N ILE A 470 10.40 5.76 7.35
CA ILE A 470 10.65 6.06 5.93
C ILE A 470 12.09 5.70 5.56
N TYR A 471 12.25 4.88 4.52
CA TYR A 471 13.51 4.72 3.78
C TYR A 471 13.47 5.59 2.54
N LEU A 472 14.33 6.61 2.48
CA LEU A 472 14.36 7.60 1.41
C LEU A 472 15.62 7.42 0.55
N ALA A 473 15.44 6.83 -0.62
CA ALA A 473 16.46 6.66 -1.66
C ALA A 473 16.01 7.11 -3.06
N GLY A 474 14.79 7.63 -3.15
CA GLY A 474 14.16 8.08 -4.39
C GLY A 474 14.27 9.58 -4.64
N THR A 475 13.47 10.04 -5.60
CA THR A 475 13.34 11.46 -5.95
C THR A 475 12.11 12.08 -5.30
N ILE A 476 12.29 13.22 -4.60
CA ILE A 476 11.22 14.02 -4.02
C ILE A 476 11.44 15.51 -4.28
N SER A 477 10.38 16.30 -4.14
CA SER A 477 10.40 17.76 -4.27
C SER A 477 9.42 18.38 -3.28
N GLY A 478 9.85 19.31 -2.45
CA GLY A 478 8.97 20.07 -1.56
C GLY A 478 8.21 19.22 -0.55
N ALA A 479 8.80 18.14 -0.06
CA ALA A 479 8.08 17.15 0.74
C ALA A 479 8.13 17.44 2.24
N THR A 480 7.04 17.10 2.94
CA THR A 480 7.00 16.93 4.40
C THR A 480 7.00 15.45 4.75
N LEU A 481 7.95 15.04 5.58
CA LEU A 481 8.19 13.64 5.93
C LEU A 481 8.03 13.47 7.44
N THR A 482 7.17 12.54 7.84
CA THR A 482 7.00 12.07 9.22
C THR A 482 7.40 10.61 9.26
N GLY A 483 8.52 10.29 9.88
CA GLY A 483 8.96 8.90 10.02
C GLY A 483 9.00 8.48 11.47
N ILE A 484 8.30 7.41 11.83
CA ILE A 484 8.36 6.79 13.15
C ILE A 484 8.96 5.40 12.97
N GLY A 485 10.16 5.19 13.52
CA GLY A 485 10.81 3.90 13.53
C GLY A 485 10.01 2.88 14.32
N GLY A 486 10.31 1.61 14.05
CA GLY A 486 9.62 0.51 14.67
C GLY A 486 9.99 0.28 16.14
N THR A 487 9.57 -0.86 16.66
CA THR A 487 10.03 -1.35 17.96
C THR A 487 10.79 -2.65 17.79
N GLY A 488 11.70 -2.98 18.71
CA GLY A 488 12.37 -4.27 18.74
C GLY A 488 13.67 -4.25 19.52
N LEU A 489 14.07 -5.38 20.11
CA LEU A 489 15.31 -5.45 20.93
C LEU A 489 16.59 -5.54 20.09
N GLY A 490 16.48 -5.84 18.79
CA GLY A 490 17.61 -5.96 17.87
C GLY A 490 17.98 -4.66 17.15
N GLY A 491 19.19 -4.62 16.60
CA GLY A 491 19.58 -3.71 15.52
C GLY A 491 19.45 -2.21 15.78
N GLN A 492 19.24 -1.48 14.67
CA GLN A 492 19.03 -0.04 14.63
C GLN A 492 17.65 0.30 14.06
N HIS A 493 16.97 1.27 14.67
CA HIS A 493 15.65 1.74 14.27
C HIS A 493 15.72 3.20 13.80
N HIS A 494 14.94 3.55 12.78
CA HIS A 494 15.01 4.87 12.19
C HIS A 494 13.63 5.47 11.93
N GLY A 495 13.47 6.74 12.26
CA GLY A 495 12.32 7.52 11.81
C GLY A 495 12.42 7.69 10.30
N VAL A 496 13.49 8.36 9.87
CA VAL A 496 13.85 8.46 8.45
C VAL A 496 15.30 8.07 8.20
N TYR A 497 15.51 7.10 7.31
CA TYR A 497 16.83 6.70 6.81
C TYR A 497 17.05 7.26 5.40
N VAL A 498 18.09 8.07 5.22
CA VAL A 498 18.35 8.81 3.98
C VAL A 498 19.55 8.22 3.24
N SER A 499 19.30 7.65 2.05
CA SER A 499 20.25 6.82 1.29
C SER A 499 20.23 7.16 -0.21
N ASN A 500 21.09 8.05 -0.64
CA ASN A 500 21.22 8.58 -2.00
C ASN A 500 19.94 9.21 -2.56
N PRO A 501 19.24 10.09 -1.81
CA PRO A 501 18.04 10.73 -2.33
C PRO A 501 18.37 11.78 -3.41
N ILE A 502 17.38 12.06 -4.26
CA ILE A 502 17.36 13.26 -5.10
C ILE A 502 16.27 14.20 -4.56
N ILE A 503 16.68 15.36 -4.05
CA ILE A 503 15.77 16.34 -3.44
C ILE A 503 15.82 17.64 -4.25
N ASN A 504 14.80 17.88 -5.06
CA ASN A 504 14.83 18.98 -6.04
C ASN A 504 14.48 20.36 -5.43
N ASN A 505 13.67 20.41 -4.37
CA ASN A 505 13.22 21.64 -3.75
C ASN A 505 12.92 21.46 -2.25
N GLY A 506 13.92 21.59 -1.39
CA GLY A 506 13.76 21.48 0.07
C GLY A 506 13.13 20.18 0.59
N VAL A 507 13.20 19.99 1.89
CA VAL A 507 12.48 18.92 2.60
C VAL A 507 12.28 19.33 4.05
N THR A 508 11.09 19.06 4.57
CA THR A 508 10.76 19.23 5.98
C THR A 508 10.61 17.86 6.62
N PHE A 509 11.49 17.55 7.57
CA PHE A 509 11.30 16.43 8.48
C PHE A 509 10.54 16.92 9.71
N LEU A 510 9.37 16.35 9.95
CA LEU A 510 8.45 16.77 11.00
C LEU A 510 8.09 15.57 11.87
N ASN A 511 8.14 15.73 13.19
CA ASN A 511 7.71 14.69 14.15
C ASN A 511 8.40 13.33 13.92
N CYS A 512 9.67 13.31 13.50
CA CYS A 512 10.37 12.07 13.21
C CYS A 512 10.93 11.44 14.50
N ILE A 513 10.68 10.15 14.69
CA ILE A 513 11.05 9.41 15.90
C ILE A 513 11.81 8.15 15.51
N GLY A 514 12.98 7.87 16.09
CA GLY A 514 13.76 6.70 15.69
C GLY A 514 13.22 5.33 16.07
N GLY A 515 12.20 5.25 16.92
CA GLY A 515 11.60 3.98 17.36
C GLY A 515 11.96 3.64 18.81
N ASN A 516 11.69 2.42 19.24
CA ASN A 516 11.96 1.96 20.61
C ASN A 516 12.65 0.59 20.67
N GLY A 517 13.86 0.57 21.23
CA GLY A 517 14.65 -0.63 21.49
C GLY A 517 15.99 -0.63 20.77
N GLY A 518 16.62 -1.80 20.62
CA GLY A 518 17.87 -1.97 19.88
C GLY A 518 19.11 -1.26 20.48
N ALA A 519 20.20 -1.32 19.73
CA ALA A 519 21.48 -0.70 20.08
C ALA A 519 21.55 0.78 19.65
N GLY A 520 20.72 1.21 18.70
CA GLY A 520 20.68 2.61 18.25
C GLY A 520 19.37 3.02 17.59
N ASN A 521 18.84 4.16 18.00
CA ASN A 521 17.63 4.75 17.42
C ASN A 521 17.95 6.13 16.85
N TYR A 522 17.44 6.41 15.65
CA TYR A 522 17.76 7.63 14.92
C TYR A 522 16.49 8.30 14.43
N GLY A 523 16.21 9.53 14.85
CA GLY A 523 15.09 10.29 14.31
C GLY A 523 15.29 10.45 12.80
N ILE A 524 16.49 10.89 12.43
CA ILE A 524 16.96 10.99 11.05
C ILE A 524 18.42 10.53 10.95
N ASN A 525 18.74 9.70 9.95
CA ASN A 525 20.10 9.27 9.64
C ASN A 525 20.47 9.56 8.19
N PHE A 526 21.49 10.39 7.98
CA PHE A 526 22.07 10.68 6.66
C PHE A 526 23.20 9.69 6.31
N ALA A 527 22.83 8.51 5.84
CA ALA A 527 23.77 7.44 5.54
C ALA A 527 24.68 7.71 4.33
N THR A 528 24.36 8.72 3.54
CA THR A 528 25.00 9.04 2.26
C THR A 528 25.02 10.55 2.04
N ASN A 529 25.85 11.01 1.10
CA ASN A 529 25.92 12.43 0.77
C ASN A 529 24.58 12.92 0.20
N VAL A 530 24.13 14.08 0.67
CA VAL A 530 22.92 14.74 0.21
C VAL A 530 23.24 16.16 -0.24
N ALA A 531 22.76 16.53 -1.43
CA ALA A 531 22.85 17.88 -1.93
C ALA A 531 21.47 18.36 -2.38
N ILE A 532 20.97 19.40 -1.71
CA ILE A 532 19.73 20.08 -2.04
C ILE A 532 20.12 21.35 -2.79
N ALA A 533 19.68 21.47 -4.05
CA ALA A 533 20.06 22.61 -4.89
C ALA A 533 19.22 23.88 -4.61
N SER A 534 17.97 23.70 -4.17
CA SER A 534 17.03 24.79 -3.91
C SER A 534 16.12 24.47 -2.71
N GLY A 535 15.59 25.50 -2.06
CA GLY A 535 14.71 25.37 -0.89
C GLY A 535 15.44 25.25 0.45
N THR A 536 14.71 24.81 1.49
CA THR A 536 15.21 24.69 2.86
C THR A 536 15.21 23.23 3.29
N LEU A 537 16.26 22.81 3.99
CA LEU A 537 16.28 21.59 4.79
C LEU A 537 15.83 21.94 6.21
N GLN A 538 14.66 21.44 6.61
CA GLN A 538 14.05 21.76 7.90
C GLN A 538 13.90 20.52 8.77
N PHE A 539 14.24 20.68 10.05
CA PHE A 539 14.00 19.70 11.11
C PHE A 539 13.06 20.31 12.15
N ALA A 540 11.98 19.61 12.51
CA ALA A 540 11.06 20.05 13.56
C ALA A 540 10.54 18.87 14.37
N HIS A 541 10.66 18.93 15.70
CA HIS A 541 10.23 17.90 16.64
C HIS A 541 10.83 16.52 16.31
N ILE A 542 12.14 16.43 16.33
CA ILE A 542 12.86 15.20 16.01
C ILE A 542 13.29 14.53 17.31
N THR A 543 13.04 13.24 17.48
CA THR A 543 13.53 12.47 18.62
C THR A 543 14.25 11.22 18.14
N GLY A 544 15.45 10.96 18.62
CA GLY A 544 16.19 9.75 18.30
C GLY A 544 15.48 8.46 18.72
N GLY A 545 14.62 8.44 19.74
CA GLY A 545 13.77 7.29 20.02
C GLY A 545 13.43 7.13 21.50
N GLY A 546 13.21 5.88 21.90
CA GLY A 546 12.86 5.45 23.26
C GLY A 546 14.06 5.06 24.12
N SER A 547 13.94 3.98 24.91
CA SER A 547 14.88 3.63 25.99
C SER A 547 16.16 2.89 25.51
N GLY A 548 16.52 3.00 24.23
CA GLY A 548 17.69 2.31 23.66
C GLY A 548 19.02 2.81 24.22
N ALA A 549 20.10 2.07 23.96
CA ALA A 549 21.44 2.42 24.43
C ALA A 549 22.03 3.65 23.73
N THR A 550 21.66 3.92 22.48
CA THR A 550 22.05 5.16 21.79
C THR A 550 20.84 5.76 21.08
N ASN A 551 20.64 7.06 21.19
CA ASN A 551 19.50 7.74 20.57
C ASN A 551 19.94 9.09 19.98
N TYR A 552 19.86 9.23 18.65
CA TYR A 552 20.27 10.44 17.95
C TYR A 552 19.09 11.09 17.26
N GLY A 553 18.80 12.36 17.56
CA GLY A 553 17.75 13.11 16.84
C GLY A 553 18.09 13.18 15.36
N VAL A 554 19.22 13.81 15.05
CA VAL A 554 19.79 13.87 13.69
C VAL A 554 21.23 13.39 13.69
N TYR A 555 21.53 12.41 12.84
CA TYR A 555 22.88 11.85 12.68
C TYR A 555 23.45 12.14 11.29
N VAL A 556 24.64 12.76 11.25
CA VAL A 556 25.33 13.22 10.04
C VAL A 556 26.76 12.66 9.99
N PRO A 557 26.95 11.42 9.48
CA PRO A 557 28.27 10.84 9.23
C PRO A 557 28.87 11.20 7.85
N THR A 558 28.11 11.93 7.02
CA THR A 558 28.42 12.21 5.62
C THR A 558 28.26 13.70 5.29
N VAL A 559 28.34 14.08 4.02
CA VAL A 559 28.17 15.48 3.59
C VAL A 559 26.70 15.77 3.28
N VAL A 560 26.10 16.71 4.02
CA VAL A 560 24.73 17.21 3.79
C VAL A 560 24.80 18.70 3.48
N THR A 561 24.33 19.07 2.28
CA THR A 561 24.37 20.45 1.78
C THR A 561 22.98 20.94 1.38
N ALA A 562 22.64 22.18 1.74
CA ALA A 562 21.40 22.85 1.31
C ALA A 562 21.57 24.38 1.27
N PRO A 563 20.65 25.13 0.63
CA PRO A 563 20.70 26.60 0.64
C PRO A 563 20.41 27.20 2.01
N SER A 564 19.53 26.56 2.79
CA SER A 564 19.24 26.93 4.16
C SER A 564 19.00 25.66 4.97
N ILE A 565 19.56 25.59 6.18
CA ILE A 565 19.37 24.49 7.11
C ILE A 565 18.87 25.08 8.41
N ILE A 566 17.65 24.71 8.80
CA ILE A 566 17.02 25.16 10.03
C ILE A 566 16.51 23.98 10.83
N GLY A 567 16.60 24.06 12.15
CA GLY A 567 16.20 22.98 13.02
C GLY A 567 15.74 23.48 14.37
N THR A 568 14.58 23.02 14.81
CA THR A 568 14.06 23.25 16.16
C THR A 568 13.64 21.93 16.78
N ASP A 569 13.77 21.85 18.10
CA ASP A 569 13.36 20.70 18.90
C ASP A 569 13.93 19.37 18.40
N ILE A 570 15.25 19.33 18.24
CA ILE A 570 15.98 18.11 17.85
C ILE A 570 16.54 17.44 19.11
N TYR A 571 16.05 16.25 19.47
CA TYR A 571 16.39 15.57 20.71
C TYR A 571 16.93 14.15 20.50
N GLY A 572 17.87 13.73 21.34
CA GLY A 572 18.39 12.35 21.36
C GLY A 572 17.31 11.34 21.75
N GLY A 573 16.92 11.25 23.01
CA GLY A 573 15.92 10.29 23.48
C GLY A 573 16.14 9.99 24.96
N PRO A 574 15.21 9.32 25.65
CA PRO A 574 15.30 9.06 27.09
C PRO A 574 16.13 7.79 27.42
N GLY A 575 17.11 7.42 26.59
CA GLY A 575 17.96 6.25 26.82
C GLY A 575 19.00 6.45 27.92
N ALA A 576 19.68 5.38 28.31
CA ALA A 576 20.72 5.42 29.36
C ALA A 576 22.18 5.43 28.84
N GLY A 577 22.39 5.33 27.53
CA GLY A 577 23.73 5.52 26.93
C GLY A 577 23.80 6.85 26.18
N ASN A 578 24.38 6.87 24.98
CA ASN A 578 24.63 8.14 24.27
C ASN A 578 23.34 8.72 23.68
N ASN A 579 22.82 9.82 24.23
CA ASN A 579 21.67 10.50 23.65
C ASN A 579 22.06 11.90 23.15
N TYR A 580 22.08 12.06 21.83
CA TYR A 580 22.50 13.30 21.16
C TYR A 580 21.35 13.92 20.38
N GLY A 581 21.08 15.20 20.56
CA GLY A 581 20.13 15.92 19.70
C GLY A 581 20.61 15.91 18.26
N LEU A 582 21.69 16.63 17.99
CA LEU A 582 22.39 16.62 16.72
C LEU A 582 23.77 16.00 16.87
N TYR A 583 24.12 15.04 16.02
CA TYR A 583 25.46 14.44 15.98
C TYR A 583 26.08 14.49 14.58
N ILE A 584 27.11 15.32 14.41
CA ILE A 584 27.95 15.39 13.22
C ILE A 584 29.22 14.58 13.48
N ASN A 585 29.32 13.39 12.89
CA ASN A 585 30.37 12.41 13.17
C ASN A 585 31.32 12.25 11.98
N GLY A 586 32.35 13.09 11.87
CA GLY A 586 33.24 13.13 10.71
C GLY A 586 32.59 13.62 9.41
N GLY A 587 31.28 13.86 9.43
CA GLY A 587 30.51 14.41 8.32
C GLY A 587 30.64 15.93 8.18
N THR A 588 29.90 16.49 7.24
CA THR A 588 29.81 17.94 7.00
C THR A 588 28.36 18.35 6.89
N LEU A 589 27.94 19.32 7.70
CA LEU A 589 26.63 19.95 7.56
C LEU A 589 26.83 21.38 7.04
N GLN A 590 26.48 21.61 5.77
CA GLN A 590 26.79 22.83 5.06
C GLN A 590 25.55 23.54 4.53
N SER A 591 25.43 24.82 4.88
CA SER A 591 24.46 25.75 4.30
C SER A 591 25.15 26.79 3.43
N SER A 592 24.64 27.10 2.24
CA SER A 592 25.07 28.30 1.50
C SER A 592 24.39 29.58 1.98
N GLY A 593 23.47 29.47 2.95
CA GLY A 593 22.79 30.53 3.65
C GLY A 593 22.84 30.31 5.17
N ALA A 594 21.72 30.41 5.85
CA ALA A 594 21.65 30.24 7.30
C ALA A 594 21.80 28.75 7.72
N LEU A 595 22.56 28.52 8.79
CA LEU A 595 22.63 27.26 9.53
C LEU A 595 22.20 27.54 10.97
N THR A 596 20.92 27.31 11.29
CA THR A 596 20.33 27.63 12.59
C THR A 596 19.74 26.38 13.22
N LEU A 597 20.33 25.87 14.29
CA LEU A 597 19.94 24.61 14.91
C LEU A 597 19.75 24.75 16.41
N PHE A 598 18.60 24.28 16.90
CA PHE A 598 18.29 24.10 18.31
C PHE A 598 18.13 22.60 18.58
N ALA A 599 19.01 22.06 19.42
CA ALA A 599 19.01 20.64 19.76
C ALA A 599 19.25 20.41 21.25
N GLY A 600 18.73 19.31 21.78
CA GLY A 600 18.86 18.93 23.17
C GLY A 600 19.02 17.44 23.38
N SER A 601 19.17 17.02 24.63
CA SER A 601 19.09 15.61 25.00
C SER A 601 17.99 15.38 26.04
N LEU A 602 17.28 14.26 25.90
CA LEU A 602 16.30 13.76 26.87
C LEU A 602 16.89 12.64 27.74
N GLY A 603 18.19 12.35 27.58
CA GLY A 603 18.84 11.17 28.13
C GLY A 603 18.86 11.12 29.65
N LEU A 604 18.98 9.89 30.14
CA LEU A 604 18.95 9.52 31.55
C LEU A 604 20.30 8.97 32.05
N GLY A 605 21.37 9.02 31.26
CA GLY A 605 22.65 8.42 31.58
C GLY A 605 23.84 9.35 31.36
N ASN A 606 24.93 8.78 30.84
CA ASN A 606 26.15 9.51 30.47
C ASN A 606 26.07 10.00 29.02
N SER A 607 26.82 11.06 28.72
CA SER A 607 26.96 11.60 27.35
C SER A 607 25.64 12.11 26.77
N GLU A 608 24.99 13.01 27.50
CA GLU A 608 23.71 13.60 27.10
C GLU A 608 23.89 14.99 26.50
N ILE A 609 24.15 15.00 25.20
CA ILE A 609 24.64 16.18 24.48
C ILE A 609 23.56 16.77 23.58
N GLY A 610 23.32 18.08 23.66
CA GLY A 610 22.41 18.76 22.74
C GLY A 610 22.95 18.74 21.30
N ILE A 611 24.13 19.31 21.09
CA ILE A 611 24.83 19.31 19.79
C ILE A 611 26.23 18.76 19.96
N TYR A 612 26.53 17.67 19.26
CA TYR A 612 27.85 17.03 19.27
C TYR A 612 28.47 17.04 17.86
N ILE A 613 29.67 17.60 17.74
CA ILE A 613 30.44 17.63 16.49
C ILE A 613 31.80 17.01 16.79
N ALA A 614 32.08 15.85 16.20
CA ALA A 614 33.23 15.03 16.57
C ALA A 614 33.92 14.39 15.37
N ASN A 615 35.09 13.78 15.62
CA ASN A 615 35.82 12.95 14.67
C ASN A 615 36.14 13.66 13.35
N GLY A 616 36.49 14.94 13.39
CA GLY A 616 36.74 15.75 12.21
C GLY A 616 35.47 16.31 11.55
N GLY A 617 34.34 16.27 12.25
CA GLY A 617 33.07 16.81 11.78
C GLY A 617 33.15 18.32 11.49
N THR A 618 32.36 18.79 10.53
CA THR A 618 32.33 20.21 10.17
C THR A 618 30.91 20.77 10.05
N ALA A 619 30.75 22.03 10.44
CA ALA A 619 29.53 22.80 10.21
C ALA A 619 29.86 24.11 9.49
N ILE A 620 29.21 24.36 8.37
CA ILE A 620 29.51 25.48 7.47
C ILE A 620 28.23 26.26 7.16
N GLY A 621 28.25 27.59 7.25
CA GLY A 621 27.10 28.44 6.92
C GLY A 621 27.50 29.87 6.60
N THR A 622 26.64 30.70 6.01
CA THR A 622 26.91 32.16 5.96
C THR A 622 26.62 32.82 7.30
N SER A 623 25.61 32.34 8.03
CA SER A 623 25.36 32.65 9.43
C SER A 623 25.16 31.34 10.19
N LEU A 624 25.96 31.08 11.21
CA LEU A 624 25.92 29.84 11.98
C LEU A 624 25.48 30.13 13.42
N THR A 625 24.32 29.59 13.79
CA THR A 625 23.74 29.70 15.13
C THR A 625 23.41 28.32 15.67
N LEU A 626 24.10 27.91 16.72
CA LEU A 626 23.88 26.62 17.39
C LEU A 626 23.41 26.87 18.82
N THR A 627 22.27 26.28 19.18
CA THR A 627 21.76 26.28 20.55
C THR A 627 21.61 24.85 21.03
N GLY A 628 22.32 24.52 22.10
CA GLY A 628 22.42 23.16 22.63
C GLY A 628 21.95 23.08 24.08
N LEU A 629 21.12 22.09 24.40
CA LEU A 629 20.68 21.78 25.77
C LEU A 629 21.17 20.38 26.19
N GLY A 630 22.00 20.31 27.23
CA GLY A 630 22.42 19.04 27.83
C GLY A 630 21.25 18.32 28.52
N GLY A 631 21.34 17.00 28.58
CA GLY A 631 20.31 16.14 29.18
C GLY A 631 20.45 15.94 30.70
N GLY A 632 20.04 14.78 31.20
CA GLY A 632 20.26 14.39 32.60
C GLY A 632 19.33 15.05 33.63
N LEU A 633 18.39 15.90 33.20
CA LEU A 633 17.39 16.52 34.09
C LEU A 633 16.59 15.49 34.92
N TYR A 634 16.48 14.26 34.44
CA TYR A 634 15.68 13.19 35.03
C TYR A 634 16.52 12.07 35.68
N SER A 635 17.84 12.11 35.57
CA SER A 635 18.71 11.08 36.12
C SER A 635 19.96 11.67 36.73
N ALA A 636 20.16 11.29 37.97
CA ALA A 636 21.22 11.79 38.81
C ALA A 636 22.57 11.09 38.50
N ALA A 637 22.68 10.11 37.60
CA ALA A 637 23.81 9.18 37.70
C ALA A 637 25.18 9.71 37.23
N ASP A 638 25.28 10.64 36.28
CA ASP A 638 26.32 10.48 35.26
C ASP A 638 26.89 11.78 34.63
N SER A 639 28.00 11.63 33.88
CA SER A 639 28.87 12.69 33.32
C SER A 639 28.71 12.88 31.81
N GLY A 640 29.17 14.02 31.27
CA GLY A 640 29.15 14.29 29.82
C GLY A 640 27.88 14.97 29.33
N ASN A 641 27.18 15.71 30.19
CA ASN A 641 25.89 16.33 29.87
C ASN A 641 26.11 17.74 29.34
N TYR A 642 26.35 17.84 28.03
CA TYR A 642 26.78 19.08 27.38
C TYR A 642 25.67 19.76 26.60
N GLY A 643 25.60 21.08 26.66
CA GLY A 643 24.79 21.84 25.70
C GLY A 643 25.33 21.63 24.29
N ILE A 644 26.57 22.06 24.09
CA ILE A 644 27.31 21.91 22.83
C ILE A 644 28.67 21.29 23.14
N SER A 645 29.11 20.30 22.36
CA SER A 645 30.47 19.77 22.39
C SER A 645 31.06 19.68 20.99
N ILE A 646 32.24 20.26 20.80
CA ILE A 646 32.98 20.30 19.53
C ILE A 646 34.37 19.71 19.78
N GLN A 647 34.58 18.48 19.33
CA GLN A 647 35.78 17.71 19.60
C GLN A 647 36.57 17.44 18.33
N SER A 648 37.79 17.98 18.25
CA SER A 648 38.69 17.85 17.07
C SER A 648 37.96 18.12 15.75
N SER A 649 37.16 19.20 15.74
CA SER A 649 36.16 19.51 14.71
C SER A 649 36.15 21.00 14.39
N SER A 650 35.50 21.40 13.30
CA SER A 650 35.55 22.79 12.83
C SER A 650 34.20 23.41 12.52
N LEU A 651 34.07 24.70 12.84
CA LEU A 651 32.96 25.55 12.43
C LEU A 651 33.48 26.66 11.51
N THR A 652 32.82 26.88 10.37
CA THR A 652 33.18 27.95 9.43
C THR A 652 31.95 28.76 9.04
N SER A 653 31.93 30.05 9.36
CA SER A 653 30.83 30.93 8.96
C SER A 653 31.23 32.39 8.93
N SER A 654 30.46 33.30 8.31
CA SER A 654 30.77 34.74 8.42
C SER A 654 30.72 35.20 9.88
N ALA A 655 29.74 34.71 10.63
CA ALA A 655 29.59 34.88 12.07
C ALA A 655 29.16 33.56 12.70
N ILE A 656 29.74 33.24 13.87
CA ILE A 656 29.42 32.06 14.67
C ILE A 656 28.78 32.51 15.98
N SER A 657 27.64 31.93 16.32
CA SER A 657 26.95 32.11 17.61
C SER A 657 26.66 30.76 18.25
N LEU A 658 27.28 30.50 19.41
CA LEU A 658 27.10 29.28 20.19
C LEU A 658 26.38 29.61 21.49
N THR A 659 25.28 28.91 21.79
CA THR A 659 24.59 28.98 23.08
C THR A 659 24.44 27.57 23.63
N GLY A 660 25.21 27.23 24.65
CA GLY A 660 25.16 25.92 25.30
C GLY A 660 24.69 26.02 26.74
N ILE A 661 23.74 25.17 27.13
CA ILE A 661 23.29 25.01 28.52
C ILE A 661 23.58 23.58 28.93
N GLY A 662 24.41 23.41 29.95
CA GLY A 662 24.78 22.11 30.50
C GLY A 662 23.60 21.43 31.19
N GLY A 663 23.64 20.10 31.19
CA GLY A 663 22.60 19.27 31.79
C GLY A 663 22.70 19.14 33.31
N ALA A 664 21.93 18.22 33.88
CA ALA A 664 22.06 17.83 35.30
C ALA A 664 22.73 16.45 35.43
N GLY A 665 23.51 16.22 36.49
CA GLY A 665 24.07 14.90 36.81
C GLY A 665 24.83 14.91 38.13
N LEU A 666 24.75 13.88 38.98
CA LEU A 666 25.40 13.89 40.31
C LEU A 666 26.92 13.91 40.21
N ASN A 667 27.50 13.36 39.14
CA ASN A 667 28.94 13.21 39.00
C ASN A 667 29.44 13.67 37.63
N GLY A 668 30.61 14.29 37.61
CA GLY A 668 31.40 14.50 36.40
C GLY A 668 31.17 15.83 35.70
N SER A 669 31.30 15.84 34.37
CA SER A 669 31.42 17.05 33.56
C SER A 669 30.07 17.46 32.97
N ASN A 670 29.51 18.61 33.37
CA ASN A 670 28.24 19.15 32.86
C ASN A 670 28.45 20.56 32.29
N TYR A 671 28.92 20.64 31.05
CA TYR A 671 29.36 21.88 30.41
C TYR A 671 28.27 22.55 29.58
N GLY A 672 28.22 23.88 29.60
CA GLY A 672 27.43 24.63 28.62
C GLY A 672 27.98 24.39 27.21
N VAL A 673 29.23 24.81 26.98
CA VAL A 673 29.94 24.63 25.71
C VAL A 673 31.31 23.99 25.96
N ASP A 674 31.58 22.89 25.28
CA ASP A 674 32.84 22.14 25.30
C ASP A 674 33.55 22.26 23.95
N LEU A 675 34.83 22.69 23.95
CA LEU A 675 35.58 23.09 22.75
C LEU A 675 36.95 22.39 22.63
N GLU A 676 37.03 21.10 22.99
CA GLU A 676 38.29 20.35 22.94
C GLU A 676 38.83 20.19 21.51
N SER A 677 39.95 20.84 21.21
CA SER A 677 40.55 20.83 19.86
C SER A 677 39.63 21.41 18.79
N ALA A 678 38.75 22.35 19.15
CA ALA A 678 37.86 23.00 18.19
C ALA A 678 38.60 24.07 17.36
N THR A 679 38.25 24.16 16.08
CA THR A 679 38.67 25.26 15.19
C THR A 679 37.45 26.08 14.76
N LEU A 680 37.39 27.33 15.18
CA LEU A 680 36.29 28.24 14.83
C LEU A 680 36.82 29.30 13.85
N THR A 681 36.29 29.35 12.64
CA THR A 681 36.71 30.33 11.62
C THR A 681 35.54 31.23 11.27
N ALA A 682 35.65 32.52 11.63
CA ALA A 682 34.66 33.53 11.28
C ALA A 682 35.25 34.91 10.98
N PRO A 683 35.18 35.43 9.75
CA PRO A 683 35.76 36.72 9.39
C PRO A 683 35.06 37.92 10.04
N THR A 684 33.87 37.77 10.63
CA THR A 684 33.16 38.87 11.31
C THR A 684 33.26 38.74 12.82
N SER A 685 32.73 37.64 13.40
CA SER A 685 32.67 37.49 14.86
C SER A 685 32.39 36.05 15.30
N VAL A 686 32.86 35.72 16.50
CA VAL A 686 32.49 34.51 17.26
C VAL A 686 31.90 34.94 18.60
N VAL A 687 30.66 34.54 18.88
CA VAL A 687 29.98 34.76 20.17
C VAL A 687 29.71 33.42 20.82
N ILE A 688 30.15 33.26 22.07
CA ILE A 688 29.99 32.03 22.85
C ILE A 688 29.28 32.37 24.15
N THR A 689 28.12 31.76 24.35
CA THR A 689 27.34 31.79 25.59
C THR A 689 27.30 30.38 26.15
N GLY A 690 27.76 30.21 27.38
CA GLY A 690 27.83 28.91 28.02
C GLY A 690 27.33 28.97 29.45
N ILE A 691 26.32 28.18 29.79
CA ILE A 691 25.77 28.06 31.14
C ILE A 691 26.07 26.64 31.62
N GLY A 692 26.85 26.51 32.69
CA GLY A 692 27.21 25.22 33.27
C GLY A 692 25.99 24.52 33.87
N GLY A 693 26.05 23.19 33.90
CA GLY A 693 24.99 22.34 34.41
C GLY A 693 24.91 22.30 35.95
N THR A 694 24.15 21.35 36.48
CA THR A 694 24.08 21.11 37.93
C THR A 694 24.61 19.73 38.27
N GLY A 695 25.47 19.61 39.29
CA GLY A 695 25.98 18.32 39.73
C GLY A 695 26.65 18.29 41.08
N ALA A 696 26.35 17.27 41.89
CA ALA A 696 26.83 17.15 43.27
C ALA A 696 28.36 17.00 43.37
N SER A 697 29.00 16.42 42.36
CA SER A 697 30.44 16.27 42.22
C SER A 697 30.87 16.54 40.77
N GLY A 698 32.18 16.78 40.55
CA GLY A 698 32.73 17.01 39.20
C GLY A 698 32.85 18.50 38.81
N SER A 699 32.83 18.77 37.50
CA SER A 699 33.07 20.09 36.91
C SER A 699 31.88 20.56 36.09
N ASN A 700 31.34 21.73 36.38
CA ASN A 700 30.17 22.28 35.71
C ASN A 700 30.53 23.64 35.08
N HIS A 701 31.34 23.64 34.04
CA HIS A 701 31.80 24.86 33.39
C HIS A 701 30.74 25.48 32.47
N GLY A 702 30.66 26.81 32.42
CA GLY A 702 29.92 27.50 31.36
C GLY A 702 30.55 27.20 30.00
N VAL A 703 31.85 27.47 29.87
CA VAL A 703 32.66 27.12 28.69
C VAL A 703 33.95 26.42 29.10
N PHE A 704 34.34 25.36 28.38
CA PHE A 704 35.51 24.53 28.69
C PHE A 704 36.37 24.24 27.44
N ALA A 705 37.70 24.25 27.61
CA ALA A 705 38.67 23.80 26.61
C ALA A 705 39.98 23.32 27.26
N THR A 706 40.47 22.12 26.91
CA THR A 706 41.62 21.45 27.59
C THR A 706 42.81 21.09 26.71
N THR A 707 42.62 20.84 25.42
CA THR A 707 43.67 20.32 24.53
C THR A 707 44.27 21.39 23.61
N SER A 708 43.44 22.02 22.78
CA SER A 708 43.76 23.21 21.98
C SER A 708 42.46 23.92 21.59
N LEU A 709 42.46 25.25 21.45
CA LEU A 709 41.33 25.99 20.89
C LEU A 709 41.86 27.03 19.91
N GLN A 710 41.49 26.90 18.64
CA GLN A 710 41.85 27.86 17.62
C GLN A 710 40.63 28.67 17.20
N ILE A 711 40.73 30.00 17.30
CA ILE A 711 39.67 30.90 16.85
C ILE A 711 40.26 31.91 15.84
N ASN A 712 39.87 31.76 14.58
CA ASN A 712 40.24 32.61 13.47
C ASN A 712 39.13 33.65 13.24
N SER A 713 39.07 34.68 14.08
CA SER A 713 38.06 35.75 13.99
C SER A 713 38.59 37.08 14.52
N PRO A 714 38.28 38.22 13.88
CA PRO A 714 38.70 39.54 14.37
C PRO A 714 37.93 39.99 15.63
N ALA A 715 36.85 39.31 16.00
CA ALA A 715 36.11 39.55 17.23
C ALA A 715 35.67 38.24 17.87
N VAL A 716 36.05 38.03 19.12
CA VAL A 716 35.63 36.88 19.93
C VAL A 716 35.03 37.40 21.23
N THR A 717 33.78 37.05 21.50
CA THR A 717 33.08 37.46 22.71
C THR A 717 32.56 36.25 23.46
N PHE A 718 33.06 36.04 24.67
CA PHE A 718 32.41 35.19 25.65
C PHE A 718 31.37 36.03 26.40
N LEU A 719 30.10 35.74 26.16
CA LEU A 719 28.97 36.55 26.60
C LEU A 719 28.10 35.77 27.58
N ASN A 720 27.81 36.35 28.74
CA ASN A 720 26.91 35.77 29.75
C ASN A 720 27.32 34.34 30.18
N CYS A 721 28.61 34.03 30.15
CA CYS A 721 29.11 32.71 30.54
C CYS A 721 29.01 32.52 32.05
N THR A 722 28.30 31.49 32.49
CA THR A 722 28.03 31.24 33.91
C THR A 722 28.44 29.82 34.28
N GLY A 723 29.20 29.66 35.36
CA GLY A 723 29.48 28.35 35.92
C GLY A 723 28.21 27.70 36.48
N GLY A 724 28.20 26.38 36.53
CA GLY A 724 27.11 25.57 37.02
C GLY A 724 27.00 25.54 38.54
N SER A 725 26.55 24.43 39.13
CA SER A 725 26.51 24.32 40.60
C SER A 725 26.87 22.92 41.12
N GLY A 726 27.47 22.89 42.31
CA GLY A 726 27.95 21.69 43.01
C GLY A 726 29.34 21.21 42.55
N GLY A 727 29.92 20.20 43.20
CA GLY A 727 31.26 19.71 42.85
C GLY A 727 32.43 20.70 43.05
N GLY A 728 33.53 20.46 42.33
CA GLY A 728 34.87 21.05 42.57
C GLY A 728 35.44 21.91 41.44
N GLY A 729 34.62 22.30 40.46
CA GLY A 729 35.03 23.18 39.35
C GLY A 729 33.83 23.78 38.62
N ASN A 730 33.35 24.95 39.06
CA ASN A 730 32.18 25.61 38.46
C ASN A 730 32.56 26.94 37.82
N ASP A 731 33.49 26.89 36.88
CA ASP A 731 33.97 28.12 36.25
C ASP A 731 32.98 28.64 35.21
N GLY A 732 32.82 29.97 35.11
CA GLY A 732 32.13 30.57 33.98
C GLY A 732 32.82 30.20 32.67
N ILE A 733 34.14 30.34 32.65
CA ILE A 733 35.01 29.95 31.53
C ILE A 733 36.27 29.31 32.10
N ASN A 734 36.62 28.12 31.62
CA ASN A 734 37.87 27.44 31.93
C ASN A 734 38.65 27.15 30.64
N LEU A 735 39.70 27.93 30.41
CA LEU A 735 40.67 27.74 29.33
C LEU A 735 41.91 27.06 29.91
N ALA A 736 41.83 25.74 30.02
CA ALA A 736 42.93 24.88 30.44
C ALA A 736 43.87 24.50 29.28
N THR A 737 43.81 25.27 28.19
CA THR A 737 44.54 25.04 26.95
C THR A 737 45.05 26.33 26.31
N ASN A 738 45.96 26.19 25.35
CA ASN A 738 46.37 27.27 24.48
C ASN A 738 45.16 27.73 23.64
N LEU A 739 44.69 28.94 23.91
CA LEU A 739 43.79 29.67 23.02
C LEU A 739 44.64 30.45 22.03
N ILE A 740 44.50 30.11 20.76
CA ILE A 740 45.19 30.77 19.64
C ILE A 740 44.17 31.63 18.89
N MET A 741 44.34 32.94 18.97
CA MET A 741 43.64 33.91 18.13
C MET A 741 44.59 34.47 17.08
N VAL A 742 44.16 34.46 15.81
CA VAL A 742 45.02 34.92 14.70
C VAL A 742 45.05 36.45 14.56
N SER A 743 43.98 37.14 14.97
CA SER A 743 43.83 38.60 14.88
C SER A 743 42.67 39.06 15.77
N GLY A 744 42.67 40.32 16.22
CA GLY A 744 41.44 40.98 16.70
C GLY A 744 41.22 41.01 18.20
N THR A 745 39.97 41.26 18.62
CA THR A 745 39.60 41.53 20.01
C THR A 745 39.06 40.28 20.70
N LEU A 746 39.63 39.95 21.87
CA LEU A 746 39.05 39.00 22.82
C LEU A 746 38.30 39.74 23.92
N GLN A 747 37.01 39.48 24.07
CA GLN A 747 36.15 40.11 25.06
C GLN A 747 35.46 39.08 25.96
N PHE A 748 35.41 39.40 27.26
CA PHE A 748 34.65 38.67 28.27
C PHE A 748 33.60 39.62 28.85
N THR A 749 32.31 39.30 28.70
CA THR A 749 31.21 40.15 29.15
C THR A 749 30.25 39.33 30.01
N ASN A 750 29.99 39.81 31.23
CA ASN A 750 29.10 39.14 32.20
C ASN A 750 29.49 37.69 32.48
N VAL A 751 30.75 37.45 32.79
CA VAL A 751 31.25 36.10 33.11
C VAL A 751 31.23 35.89 34.62
N THR A 752 30.55 34.84 35.08
CA THR A 752 30.37 34.54 36.50
C THR A 752 30.73 33.08 36.81
N GLY A 753 31.33 32.86 37.98
CA GLY A 753 31.47 31.50 38.52
C GLY A 753 30.13 30.94 38.96
N GLY A 754 30.14 29.65 39.29
CA GLY A 754 28.95 28.90 39.69
C GLY A 754 28.60 28.92 41.19
N GLY A 755 27.59 28.11 41.55
CA GLY A 755 27.04 27.95 42.90
C GLY A 755 28.00 27.34 43.94
N PRO A 756 27.53 27.02 45.16
CA PRO A 756 28.40 26.61 46.28
C PRO A 756 29.26 25.37 45.92
N GLY A 757 30.58 25.51 46.01
CA GLY A 757 31.57 24.50 45.61
C GLY A 757 33.00 25.04 45.80
N ALA A 758 34.00 24.17 45.64
CA ALA A 758 35.40 24.59 45.59
C ALA A 758 35.78 24.96 44.15
N ASN A 759 36.71 25.91 43.96
CA ASN A 759 37.20 26.37 42.65
C ASN A 759 36.09 26.91 41.72
N ASN A 760 35.47 28.02 42.12
CA ASN A 760 34.45 28.71 41.33
C ASN A 760 35.01 30.04 40.80
N TYR A 761 35.67 30.01 39.65
CA TYR A 761 36.18 31.21 39.01
C TYR A 761 35.17 31.75 38.00
N GLY A 762 35.07 33.07 37.86
CA GLY A 762 34.42 33.63 36.66
C GLY A 762 35.19 33.18 35.41
N LEU A 763 36.49 33.46 35.42
CA LEU A 763 37.41 33.13 34.34
C LEU A 763 38.65 32.45 34.94
N LEU A 764 38.93 31.22 34.49
CA LEU A 764 40.14 30.48 34.79
C LEU A 764 40.95 30.27 33.50
N ILE A 765 42.21 30.71 33.50
CA ILE A 765 43.16 30.51 32.41
C ILE A 765 44.43 29.90 33.02
N THR A 766 44.79 28.69 32.63
CA THR A 766 45.96 27.97 33.18
C THR A 766 47.03 27.72 32.14
N GLN A 767 46.80 28.12 30.88
CA GLN A 767 47.73 27.96 29.77
C GLN A 767 47.93 29.27 29.00
N THR A 768 48.75 29.23 27.95
CA THR A 768 49.13 30.44 27.21
C THR A 768 47.97 30.96 26.39
N LEU A 769 47.58 32.21 26.63
CA LEU A 769 46.67 32.96 25.79
C LEU A 769 47.47 33.68 24.72
N SER A 770 47.43 33.20 23.47
CA SER A 770 48.06 33.88 22.34
C SER A 770 47.03 34.71 21.62
N VAL A 771 46.88 35.97 22.06
CA VAL A 771 45.98 36.97 21.47
C VAL A 771 46.84 38.15 20.99
N PRO A 772 46.66 38.64 19.76
CA PRO A 772 47.43 39.74 19.20
C PRO A 772 47.09 41.12 19.76
#